data_AF-A0A9J5Y9W0-F1
#
_entry.id   AF-A0A9J5Y9W0-F1
#
_cell.length_a   1.000
_cell.length_b   1.000
_cell.length_c   1.000
_cell.angle_alpha   90.00
_cell.angle_beta   90.00
_cell.angle_gamma   90.00
#
_symmetry.space_group_name_H-M   'P 1'
#
loop_
_entity.id
_entity.type
_entity.pdbx_description
1 polymer ?
#
loop_
_entity_poly.entity_id
_entity_poly.type
_entity_poly.pdbx_seq_one_letter_code
_entity_poly.pdbx_strand_id
1 'polypeptide(L)'
;MNKFQSFDDFVKVHGVLLAAAGIPQSLYKLLFQKLSSDTFDGGHYFQIEPIEEGRQRRLLFTSDSIAKHSNLFLVDHAWTFRLSDAYKQLCEVPGLAERMAALMCVDVDLDSAAEEAGEEDSSKLSAVEIVEREMCKVKEGRDDTRWLELEELDIDDHMLVSLDLPSKFPNLLALSLCGNNLRDVEVVYKEVTRLNNLKALWLNNNPFLEHSNSEAAIIQGCPSLEICNSKFTSNYGEWALGFCGGIYDKDNADCAHQRDHPLESVTSLDLSNRFIRNLMNKAFNPEEITSLSYLNLRGNPLDQNSLNDLLQLLKGFSCLHSLEVDIPGPLGESAAEIVEALPNLSLLNGVNTSKIMESGKSVVDSMLQPCLPEWTAGEPLTDRVINAMWLYLMTYRLADEEKIDETSVWYVMDELGSALRHSDKPNFRVSPFLYMPEGNLASAVRDDYLEFVAGNAHLSTEIVCLLASGLALYMNKSLKVPIQEETNNKKSICPPSVQSPLWPKNEGLFPMERLMRKLNQKGDECTRDYLFGIGEEKQRSTRLTAWFHTPKNYFIKEYEIYKNTLQSIKIASPVQGSSITSSLCRGDGRVLLVYADIPQVEKYLTRPEFIITTEPKDADIIWTSMQIDEETKKATGINDEQYINQFPFEACLVMKHHLAKTIQKAHGLVEWLQPTYNLETQLSQLIGDFHVREREKLDNLWILKPWNMARTIDTTINSNLSAIIRLMETGPKICQKYIEHPALFKGRKFDLRYIVLVRSMNPLEIFLAEVFWVRLANNTYTLEKHSFDQYETHFTVMNYRGKLNHMNTPDFVKEFEKEHEGEVNWLDIHSRIRNMIKSAFEAAASVHPEMHHSKSRAMYGVDVMLDSHFQPKLLEITYCPDCTRAVTYDTEAVIGGGETVKGKEFYNYIFGCLFLNETNHVSQL
;
A
#
# COMPACT_ATOMS: atom_id res chain seq x y z
N MET A 1 -29.73 16.39 27.17
CA MET A 1 -29.48 15.28 28.11
C MET A 1 -28.23 15.62 28.94
N ASN A 2 -28.05 15.02 30.13
CA ASN A 2 -27.04 15.46 31.11
C ASN A 2 -25.65 14.88 30.79
N LYS A 3 -24.71 15.71 30.30
CA LYS A 3 -23.26 15.41 30.26
C LYS A 3 -22.76 15.07 31.68
N PHE A 4 -21.69 14.26 31.81
CA PHE A 4 -21.07 13.95 33.11
C PHE A 4 -20.89 15.19 33.99
N GLN A 5 -21.26 15.08 35.28
CA GLN A 5 -21.12 16.18 36.24
C GLN A 5 -19.84 16.07 37.10
N SER A 6 -19.14 14.94 37.07
CA SER A 6 -17.95 14.70 37.90
C SER A 6 -16.77 14.10 37.11
N PHE A 7 -15.55 14.47 37.51
CA PHE A 7 -14.30 13.92 36.95
C PHE A 7 -14.13 12.42 37.26
N ASP A 8 -14.62 11.97 38.41
CA ASP A 8 -14.48 10.57 38.84
C ASP A 8 -15.29 9.63 37.94
N ASP A 9 -16.50 10.05 37.53
CA ASP A 9 -17.32 9.31 36.56
C ASP A 9 -16.64 9.24 35.19
N PHE A 10 -16.04 10.34 34.73
CA PHE A 10 -15.28 10.37 33.48
C PHE A 10 -14.14 9.36 33.49
N VAL A 11 -13.34 9.31 34.56
CA VAL A 11 -12.23 8.34 34.69
C VAL A 11 -12.76 6.91 34.80
N LYS A 12 -13.88 6.70 35.49
CA LYS A 12 -14.49 5.37 35.61
C LYS A 12 -14.93 4.82 34.25
N VAL A 13 -15.56 5.64 33.41
CA VAL A 13 -16.03 5.24 32.08
C VAL A 13 -14.87 5.14 31.08
N HIS A 14 -13.96 6.12 31.08
CA HIS A 14 -12.94 6.23 30.05
C HIS A 14 -11.58 5.67 30.47
N GLY A 15 -11.43 5.09 31.65
CA GLY A 15 -10.12 4.69 32.20
C GLY A 15 -9.31 3.80 31.27
N VAL A 16 -9.95 2.83 30.62
CA VAL A 16 -9.31 1.96 29.63
C VAL A 16 -8.88 2.74 28.39
N LEU A 17 -9.71 3.65 27.90
CA LEU A 17 -9.42 4.51 26.74
C LEU A 17 -8.31 5.52 27.04
N LEU A 18 -8.30 6.10 28.24
CA LEU A 18 -7.27 7.03 28.71
C LEU A 18 -5.90 6.34 28.79
N ALA A 19 -5.89 5.11 29.32
CA ALA A 19 -4.69 4.27 29.36
C ALA A 19 -4.23 3.84 27.95
N ALA A 20 -5.16 3.41 27.09
CA ALA A 20 -4.87 2.98 25.73
C ALA A 20 -4.35 4.14 24.85
N ALA A 21 -4.92 5.34 25.00
CA ALA A 21 -4.44 6.56 24.36
C ALA A 21 -3.07 7.02 24.88
N GLY A 22 -2.60 6.43 25.98
CA GLY A 22 -1.34 6.72 26.64
C GLY A 22 -1.32 8.07 27.36
N ILE A 23 -2.43 8.79 27.48
CA ILE A 23 -2.44 10.15 28.01
C ILE A 23 -1.83 10.14 29.44
N PRO A 24 -0.95 11.08 29.81
CA PRO A 24 -0.40 11.12 31.16
C PRO A 24 -1.52 11.42 32.15
N GLN A 25 -1.54 10.73 33.29
CA GLN A 25 -2.59 10.90 34.30
C GLN A 25 -2.73 12.36 34.79
N SER A 26 -1.63 13.12 34.79
CA SER A 26 -1.63 14.56 35.10
C SER A 26 -2.50 15.40 34.16
N LEU A 27 -2.76 14.91 32.94
CA LEU A 27 -3.54 15.58 31.91
C LEU A 27 -5.01 15.16 31.88
N TYR A 28 -5.43 14.13 32.64
CA TYR A 28 -6.82 13.63 32.61
C TYR A 28 -7.83 14.69 33.01
N LYS A 29 -7.52 15.47 34.05
CA LYS A 29 -8.43 16.52 34.53
C LYS A 29 -8.56 17.66 33.53
N LEU A 30 -7.46 18.03 32.87
CA LEU A 30 -7.47 19.02 31.79
C LEU A 30 -8.29 18.52 30.60
N LEU A 31 -8.16 17.24 30.25
CA LEU A 31 -8.91 16.63 29.15
C LEU A 31 -10.41 16.65 29.45
N PHE A 32 -10.79 16.19 30.64
CA PHE A 32 -12.18 16.23 31.09
C PHE A 32 -12.76 17.66 31.04
N GLN A 33 -12.00 18.66 31.50
CA GLN A 33 -12.43 20.06 31.43
C GLN A 33 -12.68 20.49 29.98
N LYS A 34 -11.71 20.28 29.08
CA LYS A 34 -11.83 20.69 27.68
C LYS A 34 -12.95 19.98 26.94
N LEU A 35 -13.14 18.68 27.16
CA LEU A 35 -14.26 17.91 26.58
C LEU A 35 -15.62 18.37 27.12
N SER A 36 -15.71 18.63 28.44
CA SER A 36 -16.98 19.03 29.06
C SER A 36 -17.44 20.42 28.62
N SER A 37 -16.48 21.31 28.31
CA SER A 37 -16.76 22.68 27.85
C SER A 37 -16.58 22.91 26.35
N ASP A 38 -16.39 21.84 25.56
CA ASP A 38 -16.17 21.90 24.11
C ASP A 38 -15.05 22.91 23.73
N THR A 39 -13.95 22.91 24.47
CA THR A 39 -12.86 23.90 24.33
C THR A 39 -11.83 23.47 23.29
N PHE A 40 -11.87 24.11 22.12
CA PHE A 40 -10.87 24.00 21.06
C PHE A 40 -9.95 25.23 21.09
N ASP A 41 -8.82 25.12 21.80
CA ASP A 41 -7.89 26.24 22.04
C ASP A 41 -6.59 26.16 21.22
N GLY A 42 -6.49 25.23 20.27
CA GLY A 42 -5.30 25.04 19.43
C GLY A 42 -4.86 26.32 18.71
N GLY A 43 -5.81 27.13 18.21
CA GLY A 43 -5.50 28.38 17.50
C GLY A 43 -4.79 29.46 18.34
N HIS A 44 -4.79 29.35 19.68
CA HIS A 44 -3.99 30.24 20.54
C HIS A 44 -2.50 29.86 20.58
N TYR A 45 -2.17 28.62 20.21
CA TYR A 45 -0.83 28.05 20.33
C TYR A 45 -0.16 27.75 19.00
N PHE A 46 -0.94 27.69 17.93
CA PHE A 46 -0.47 27.25 16.63
C PHE A 46 -0.95 28.16 15.49
N GLN A 47 -0.17 28.16 14.42
CA GLN A 47 -0.52 28.76 13.14
C GLN A 47 -0.28 27.73 12.03
N ILE A 48 -1.18 27.67 11.06
CA ILE A 48 -1.01 26.86 9.86
C ILE A 48 -0.35 27.72 8.79
N GLU A 49 0.67 27.20 8.14
CA GLU A 49 1.37 27.86 7.05
C GLU A 49 1.36 26.98 5.79
N PRO A 50 0.96 27.52 4.62
CA PRO A 50 1.10 26.82 3.35
C PRO A 50 2.58 26.70 2.98
N ILE A 51 2.95 25.57 2.42
CA ILE A 51 4.29 25.24 1.94
C ILE A 51 4.19 24.52 0.60
N GLU A 52 5.31 24.36 -0.11
CA GLU A 52 5.36 23.70 -1.42
C GLU A 52 4.34 24.34 -2.39
N GLU A 53 4.40 25.68 -2.52
CA GLU A 53 3.48 26.47 -3.35
C GLU A 53 2.00 26.29 -2.98
N GLY A 54 1.71 25.96 -1.72
CA GLY A 54 0.36 25.74 -1.22
C GLY A 54 -0.15 24.31 -1.35
N ARG A 55 0.64 23.40 -1.93
CA ARG A 55 0.29 21.98 -2.09
C ARG A 55 0.40 21.18 -0.78
N GLN A 56 0.93 21.77 0.27
CA GLN A 56 0.92 21.23 1.63
C GLN A 56 0.76 22.32 2.69
N ARG A 57 0.46 21.87 3.91
CA ARG A 57 0.36 22.72 5.11
C ARG A 57 1.30 22.20 6.19
N ARG A 58 1.98 23.10 6.89
CA ARG A 58 2.72 22.79 8.13
C ARG A 58 2.12 23.54 9.31
N LEU A 59 2.20 22.92 10.49
CA LEU A 59 1.76 23.52 11.75
C LEU A 59 2.96 24.14 12.49
N LEU A 60 2.92 25.45 12.75
CA LEU A 60 3.95 26.19 13.47
C LEU A 60 3.49 26.51 14.89
N PHE A 61 4.40 26.39 15.85
CA PHE A 61 4.17 26.79 17.23
C PHE A 61 4.32 28.30 17.41
N THR A 62 3.30 28.99 17.93
CA THR A 62 3.29 30.47 18.03
C THR A 62 3.49 31.01 19.45
N SER A 63 3.34 30.15 20.46
CA SER A 63 3.56 30.50 21.87
C SER A 63 5.05 30.53 22.23
N ASP A 64 5.40 31.24 23.32
CA ASP A 64 6.81 31.43 23.72
C ASP A 64 7.50 30.12 24.09
N SER A 65 6.84 29.27 24.89
CA SER A 65 7.30 27.91 25.17
C SER A 65 6.17 27.04 25.73
N ILE A 66 6.29 25.72 25.57
CA ILE A 66 5.42 24.74 26.24
C ILE A 66 6.27 23.67 26.92
N ALA A 67 5.99 23.41 28.19
CA ALA A 67 6.68 22.38 28.93
C ALA A 67 6.23 20.98 28.47
N LYS A 68 7.07 19.99 28.73
CA LYS A 68 6.73 18.59 28.49
C LYS A 68 5.58 18.18 29.41
N HIS A 69 4.57 17.52 28.86
CA HIS A 69 3.38 16.99 29.52
C HIS A 69 2.53 18.05 30.21
N SER A 70 2.61 19.31 29.77
CA SER A 70 1.90 20.41 30.42
C SER A 70 0.58 20.80 29.75
N ASN A 71 0.30 20.32 28.54
CA ASN A 71 -0.92 20.65 27.82
C ASN A 71 -1.36 19.52 26.89
N LEU A 72 -2.62 19.61 26.46
CA LEU A 72 -3.24 18.79 25.42
C LEU A 72 -4.12 19.68 24.56
N PHE A 73 -4.27 19.37 23.28
CA PHE A 73 -5.17 20.10 22.39
C PHE A 73 -6.18 19.14 21.79
N LEU A 74 -7.42 19.61 21.61
CA LEU A 74 -8.48 18.85 20.97
C LEU A 74 -8.44 19.13 19.46
N VAL A 75 -8.50 18.07 18.66
CA VAL A 75 -8.60 18.08 17.20
C VAL A 75 -9.79 17.22 16.81
N ASP A 76 -10.63 17.74 15.91
CA ASP A 76 -11.86 17.09 15.46
C ASP A 76 -11.63 16.21 14.21
N HIS A 77 -12.62 15.39 13.88
CA HIS A 77 -12.67 14.66 12.63
C HIS A 77 -13.37 15.50 11.57
N ALA A 78 -12.65 15.95 10.54
CA ALA A 78 -13.24 16.64 9.40
C ALA A 78 -14.10 15.71 8.53
N TRP A 79 -13.74 14.42 8.48
CA TRP A 79 -14.48 13.39 7.76
C TRP A 79 -14.22 12.01 8.38
N THR A 80 -15.27 11.23 8.64
CA THR A 80 -15.19 9.86 9.19
C THR A 80 -16.04 8.92 8.35
N PHE A 81 -15.48 7.78 7.94
CA PHE A 81 -16.13 6.89 6.99
C PHE A 81 -15.64 5.43 7.08
N ARG A 82 -16.42 4.52 6.51
CA ARG A 82 -15.94 3.19 6.09
C ARG A 82 -15.42 3.30 4.67
N LEU A 83 -14.34 2.60 4.36
CA LEU A 83 -13.69 2.75 3.06
C LEU A 83 -14.63 2.48 1.88
N SER A 84 -15.53 1.49 2.00
CA SER A 84 -16.54 1.18 0.97
C SER A 84 -17.56 2.30 0.72
N ASP A 85 -17.71 3.22 1.67
CA ASP A 85 -18.67 4.32 1.60
C ASP A 85 -17.98 5.64 1.21
N ALA A 86 -16.66 5.67 1.13
CA ALA A 86 -15.88 6.90 0.94
C ALA A 86 -16.27 7.64 -0.34
N TYR A 87 -16.20 6.93 -1.47
CA TYR A 87 -16.55 7.48 -2.78
C TYR A 87 -18.01 7.96 -2.81
N LYS A 88 -18.92 7.11 -2.33
CA LYS A 88 -20.35 7.43 -2.27
C LYS A 88 -20.63 8.69 -1.44
N GLN A 89 -20.00 8.83 -0.29
CA GLN A 89 -20.15 10.02 0.55
C GLN A 89 -19.63 11.29 -0.13
N LEU A 90 -18.49 11.24 -0.81
CA LEU A 90 -17.97 12.39 -1.57
C LEU A 90 -18.92 12.83 -2.69
N CYS A 91 -19.64 11.90 -3.31
CA CYS A 91 -20.63 12.21 -4.33
C CYS A 91 -21.97 12.70 -3.75
N GLU A 92 -22.44 12.12 -2.65
CA GLU A 92 -23.80 12.32 -2.16
C GLU A 92 -23.91 13.39 -1.06
N VAL A 93 -22.84 13.66 -0.31
CA VAL A 93 -22.85 14.65 0.78
C VAL A 93 -22.47 16.04 0.24
N PRO A 94 -23.38 17.02 0.23
CA PRO A 94 -23.12 18.32 -0.36
C PRO A 94 -21.91 19.04 0.27
N GLY A 95 -21.03 19.56 -0.58
CA GLY A 95 -19.86 20.33 -0.16
C GLY A 95 -18.73 19.49 0.45
N LEU A 96 -18.88 18.17 0.62
CA LEU A 96 -17.87 17.35 1.28
C LEU A 96 -16.59 17.25 0.44
N ALA A 97 -16.72 17.02 -0.87
CA ALA A 97 -15.58 16.91 -1.78
C ALA A 97 -14.77 18.22 -1.82
N GLU A 98 -15.43 19.37 -1.89
CA GLU A 98 -14.81 20.69 -1.90
C GLU A 98 -14.09 21.00 -0.58
N ARG A 99 -14.73 20.67 0.56
CA ARG A 99 -14.09 20.81 1.88
C ARG A 99 -12.86 19.92 2.01
N MET A 100 -12.93 18.67 1.56
CA MET A 100 -11.81 17.74 1.61
C MET A 100 -10.69 18.16 0.64
N ALA A 101 -11.04 18.66 -0.54
CA ALA A 101 -10.08 19.19 -1.49
C ALA A 101 -9.32 20.39 -0.91
N ALA A 102 -10.02 21.36 -0.33
CA ALA A 102 -9.40 22.51 0.33
C ALA A 102 -8.46 22.07 1.47
N LEU A 103 -8.89 21.14 2.32
CA LEU A 103 -8.09 20.63 3.43
C LEU A 103 -6.84 19.86 2.96
N MET A 104 -6.96 19.09 1.87
CA MET A 104 -5.90 18.26 1.32
C MET A 104 -5.00 18.99 0.31
N CYS A 105 -5.23 20.29 0.09
CA CYS A 105 -4.55 21.11 -0.90
C CYS A 105 -4.67 20.54 -2.32
N VAL A 106 -5.88 20.12 -2.69
CA VAL A 106 -6.26 19.69 -4.04
C VAL A 106 -7.04 20.82 -4.71
N ASP A 107 -6.68 21.16 -5.94
CA ASP A 107 -7.32 22.25 -6.66
C ASP A 107 -8.78 21.92 -7.00
N VAL A 108 -9.67 22.83 -6.61
CA VAL A 108 -11.12 22.76 -6.89
C VAL A 108 -11.42 23.24 -8.32
N ASP A 109 -10.62 24.16 -8.84
CA ASP A 109 -10.85 24.85 -10.12
C ASP A 109 -9.94 24.31 -11.22
N LEU A 110 -10.43 23.34 -12.01
CA LEU A 110 -9.89 23.08 -13.35
C LEU A 110 -10.97 23.03 -14.44
N ASP A 111 -12.26 23.18 -14.09
CA ASP A 111 -13.35 23.33 -15.07
C ASP A 111 -13.63 24.80 -15.45
N SER A 112 -12.98 25.76 -14.78
CA SER A 112 -13.13 27.21 -15.00
C SER A 112 -11.87 27.91 -15.52
N ALA A 113 -10.71 27.24 -15.53
CA ALA A 113 -9.45 27.80 -16.02
C ALA A 113 -9.36 27.96 -17.56
N ALA A 114 -10.50 27.91 -18.26
CA ALA A 114 -10.63 28.43 -19.62
C ALA A 114 -11.04 29.91 -19.66
N GLU A 115 -11.51 30.51 -18.56
CA GLU A 115 -11.92 31.91 -18.52
C GLU A 115 -11.71 32.51 -17.13
N GLU A 116 -10.45 32.76 -16.72
CA GLU A 116 -10.16 33.78 -15.71
C GLU A 116 -8.72 34.29 -15.85
N ALA A 117 -8.43 34.86 -17.04
CA ALA A 117 -7.45 35.93 -17.15
C ALA A 117 -8.06 37.19 -16.52
N GLY A 118 -8.00 37.28 -15.19
CA GLY A 118 -8.41 38.43 -14.39
C GLY A 118 -7.19 39.17 -13.84
N GLU A 119 -6.69 40.12 -14.63
CA GLU A 119 -5.95 41.33 -14.24
C GLU A 119 -5.04 41.25 -12.99
N GLU A 120 -3.81 40.75 -13.18
CA GLU A 120 -2.65 41.35 -12.52
C GLU A 120 -1.92 42.26 -13.52
N ASP A 121 -1.95 43.55 -13.23
CA ASP A 121 -1.23 44.60 -13.92
C ASP A 121 0.28 44.41 -13.74
N SER A 122 0.88 43.63 -14.64
CA SER A 122 2.25 43.84 -15.06
C SER A 122 2.28 43.65 -16.57
N SER A 123 2.76 44.65 -17.31
CA SER A 123 2.99 44.53 -18.74
C SER A 123 4.02 43.43 -19.01
N LYS A 124 3.59 42.16 -19.13
CA LYS A 124 4.44 41.07 -19.63
C LYS A 124 4.86 41.46 -21.03
N LEU A 125 6.17 41.65 -21.19
CA LEU A 125 6.76 42.00 -22.47
C LEU A 125 6.71 40.77 -23.37
N SER A 126 6.41 40.98 -24.65
CA SER A 126 6.58 39.96 -25.67
C SER A 126 8.06 39.55 -25.80
N ALA A 127 8.30 38.35 -26.33
CA ALA A 127 9.65 37.86 -26.61
C ALA A 127 10.47 38.84 -27.47
N VAL A 128 9.82 39.54 -28.40
CA VAL A 128 10.45 40.57 -29.24
C VAL A 128 10.88 41.76 -28.40
N GLU A 129 10.04 42.26 -27.50
CA GLU A 129 10.36 43.40 -26.64
C GLU A 129 11.47 43.09 -25.63
N ILE A 130 11.52 41.85 -25.12
CA ILE A 130 12.62 41.39 -24.23
C ILE A 130 13.93 41.38 -25.01
N VAL A 131 13.95 40.77 -26.20
CA VAL A 131 15.13 40.73 -27.06
C VAL A 131 15.59 42.14 -27.45
N GLU A 132 14.67 43.02 -27.85
CA GLU A 132 14.99 44.41 -28.20
C GLU A 132 15.52 45.20 -27.01
N ARG A 133 14.96 45.00 -25.82
CA ARG A 133 15.43 45.62 -24.58
C ARG A 133 16.87 45.21 -24.25
N GLU A 134 17.18 43.92 -24.29
CA GLU A 134 18.54 43.43 -24.03
C GLU A 134 19.52 43.93 -25.11
N MET A 135 19.09 43.97 -26.38
CA MET A 135 19.91 44.58 -27.46
C MET A 135 20.19 46.07 -27.24
N CYS A 136 19.24 46.84 -26.71
CA CYS A 136 19.44 48.25 -26.39
C CYS A 136 20.49 48.42 -25.27
N LYS A 137 20.49 47.54 -24.25
CA LYS A 137 21.53 47.56 -23.20
C LYS A 137 22.93 47.35 -23.77
N VAL A 138 23.07 46.43 -24.74
CA VAL A 138 24.35 46.16 -25.42
C VAL A 138 24.81 47.38 -26.24
N LYS A 139 23.89 48.09 -26.91
CA LYS A 139 24.21 49.31 -27.69
C LYS A 139 24.59 50.53 -26.84
N GLU A 140 24.09 50.61 -25.61
CA GLU A 140 24.37 51.69 -24.65
C GLU A 140 25.71 51.55 -23.91
N GLY A 141 26.54 50.56 -24.27
CA GLY A 141 27.87 50.34 -23.68
C GLY A 141 27.83 49.66 -22.32
N ARG A 142 26.71 49.01 -21.95
CA ARG A 142 26.67 48.04 -20.85
C ARG A 142 27.07 46.65 -21.37
N ASP A 143 27.45 45.78 -20.44
CA ASP A 143 28.02 44.46 -20.69
C ASP A 143 27.21 43.62 -21.70
N ASP A 144 27.89 42.74 -22.43
CA ASP A 144 27.27 41.88 -23.44
C ASP A 144 26.22 40.96 -22.77
N THR A 145 25.04 40.78 -23.37
CA THR A 145 23.98 39.95 -22.75
C THR A 145 24.36 38.48 -22.85
N ARG A 146 24.76 37.90 -21.72
CA ARG A 146 25.26 36.51 -21.62
C ARG A 146 24.22 35.53 -21.05
N TRP A 147 23.11 36.04 -20.53
CA TRP A 147 22.02 35.25 -19.97
C TRP A 147 20.69 35.80 -20.47
N LEU A 148 19.89 34.95 -21.13
CA LEU A 148 18.61 35.35 -21.71
C LEU A 148 17.50 34.40 -21.27
N GLU A 149 16.42 34.97 -20.72
CA GLU A 149 15.23 34.24 -20.25
C GLU A 149 14.04 34.60 -21.12
N LEU A 150 13.51 33.60 -21.82
CA LEU A 150 12.36 33.70 -22.71
C LEU A 150 11.35 32.60 -22.32
N GLU A 151 10.86 32.66 -21.09
CA GLU A 151 10.03 31.63 -20.48
C GLU A 151 8.53 31.98 -20.56
N GLU A 152 7.69 31.00 -20.91
CA GLU A 152 6.22 31.16 -20.93
C GLU A 152 5.72 32.34 -21.78
N LEU A 153 6.37 32.57 -22.93
CA LEU A 153 6.06 33.66 -23.86
C LEU A 153 5.28 33.21 -25.10
N ASP A 154 4.80 31.97 -25.11
CA ASP A 154 4.12 31.30 -26.23
C ASP A 154 4.94 31.37 -27.54
N ILE A 155 6.27 31.20 -27.43
CA ILE A 155 7.15 31.17 -28.60
C ILE A 155 6.91 29.88 -29.38
N ASP A 156 6.45 30.00 -30.62
CA ASP A 156 6.38 28.91 -31.59
C ASP A 156 7.67 28.79 -32.43
N ASP A 157 7.76 27.74 -33.25
CA ASP A 157 8.94 27.46 -34.07
C ASP A 157 9.28 28.62 -35.03
N HIS A 158 8.27 29.34 -35.54
CA HIS A 158 8.48 30.47 -36.46
C HIS A 158 8.99 31.71 -35.72
N MET A 159 8.44 32.00 -34.53
CA MET A 159 8.88 33.08 -33.67
C MET A 159 10.35 32.87 -33.27
N LEU A 160 10.74 31.66 -32.85
CA LEU A 160 12.12 31.34 -32.48
C LEU A 160 13.13 31.69 -33.60
N VAL A 161 12.83 31.33 -34.85
CA VAL A 161 13.67 31.66 -36.02
C VAL A 161 13.74 33.17 -36.24
N SER A 162 12.60 33.87 -36.13
CA SER A 162 12.55 35.31 -36.37
C SER A 162 13.22 36.16 -35.28
N LEU A 163 13.38 35.61 -34.06
CA LEU A 163 14.13 36.26 -33.00
C LEU A 163 15.61 36.37 -33.37
N ASP A 164 16.17 35.47 -34.18
CA ASP A 164 17.57 35.45 -34.65
C ASP A 164 18.57 35.68 -33.51
N LEU A 165 18.35 34.96 -32.41
CA LEU A 165 19.18 35.01 -31.20
C LEU A 165 20.69 34.83 -31.49
N PRO A 166 21.12 33.92 -32.39
CA PRO A 166 22.54 33.71 -32.65
C PRO A 166 23.26 34.93 -33.24
N SER A 167 22.58 35.73 -34.07
CA SER A 167 23.17 36.94 -34.64
C SER A 167 23.14 38.11 -33.65
N LYS A 168 22.13 38.16 -32.77
CA LYS A 168 21.91 39.24 -31.80
C LYS A 168 22.72 39.08 -30.51
N PHE A 169 22.93 37.84 -30.05
CA PHE A 169 23.63 37.50 -28.81
C PHE A 169 24.68 36.40 -29.05
N PRO A 170 25.76 36.68 -29.81
CA PRO A 170 26.75 35.67 -30.19
C PRO A 170 27.57 35.10 -29.01
N ASN A 171 27.62 35.82 -27.88
CA ASN A 171 28.36 35.42 -26.67
C ASN A 171 27.43 34.88 -25.56
N LEU A 172 26.21 34.47 -25.91
CA LEU A 172 25.24 33.96 -24.95
C LEU A 172 25.76 32.66 -24.29
N LEU A 173 25.74 32.63 -22.96
CA LEU A 173 26.17 31.51 -22.14
C LEU A 173 24.98 30.73 -21.56
N ALA A 174 23.86 31.39 -21.27
CA ALA A 174 22.67 30.77 -20.73
C ALA A 174 21.41 31.22 -21.49
N LEU A 175 20.56 30.27 -21.87
CA LEU A 175 19.30 30.51 -22.56
C LEU A 175 18.19 29.68 -21.92
N SER A 176 17.11 30.33 -21.51
CA SER A 176 15.87 29.64 -21.13
C SER A 176 14.77 29.89 -22.15
N LEU A 177 14.18 28.81 -22.63
CA LEU A 177 13.01 28.73 -23.50
C LEU A 177 11.93 27.84 -22.85
N CYS A 178 11.96 27.72 -21.52
CA CYS A 178 11.02 26.89 -20.75
C CYS A 178 9.56 27.31 -20.97
N GLY A 179 8.65 26.34 -21.09
CA GLY A 179 7.20 26.60 -21.13
C GLY A 179 6.69 27.30 -22.39
N ASN A 180 7.34 27.11 -23.54
CA ASN A 180 6.90 27.65 -24.83
C ASN A 180 6.21 26.57 -25.70
N ASN A 181 5.80 26.93 -26.91
CA ASN A 181 5.04 26.08 -27.83
C ASN A 181 5.92 25.56 -28.99
N LEU A 182 7.16 25.18 -28.70
CA LEU A 182 8.10 24.64 -29.69
C LEU A 182 7.73 23.18 -30.02
N ARG A 183 7.56 22.86 -31.31
CA ARG A 183 7.08 21.54 -31.77
C ARG A 183 8.07 20.85 -32.69
N ASP A 184 8.87 21.59 -33.44
CA ASP A 184 9.81 21.04 -34.41
C ASP A 184 11.25 20.99 -33.85
N VAL A 185 11.69 19.76 -33.52
CA VAL A 185 13.03 19.50 -33.01
C VAL A 185 14.13 19.93 -33.99
N GLU A 186 13.92 19.88 -35.30
CA GLU A 186 14.93 20.30 -36.28
C GLU A 186 15.10 21.81 -36.30
N VAL A 187 14.01 22.56 -36.12
CA VAL A 187 14.04 24.02 -36.04
C VAL A 187 14.79 24.47 -34.78
N VAL A 188 14.42 23.89 -33.63
CA VAL A 188 15.10 24.17 -32.35
C VAL A 188 16.58 23.81 -32.43
N TYR A 189 16.90 22.62 -32.97
CA TYR A 189 18.28 22.18 -33.16
C TYR A 189 19.09 23.17 -34.02
N LYS A 190 18.55 23.61 -35.17
CA LYS A 190 19.25 24.55 -36.07
C LYS A 190 19.52 25.91 -35.42
N GLU A 191 18.57 26.44 -34.66
CA GLU A 191 18.74 27.75 -34.03
C GLU A 191 19.67 27.70 -32.81
N VAL A 192 19.52 26.69 -31.95
CA VAL A 192 20.34 26.55 -30.74
C VAL A 192 21.79 26.20 -31.07
N THR A 193 22.05 25.33 -32.06
CA THR A 193 23.43 24.94 -32.41
C THR A 193 24.26 26.07 -33.03
N ARG A 194 23.64 27.17 -33.45
CA ARG A 194 24.33 28.39 -33.88
C ARG A 194 24.89 29.20 -32.70
N LEU A 195 24.47 28.93 -31.46
CA LEU A 195 24.97 29.55 -30.22
C LEU A 195 26.20 28.79 -29.68
N ASN A 196 27.37 29.07 -30.25
CA ASN A 196 28.59 28.28 -30.00
C ASN A 196 29.13 28.33 -28.55
N ASN A 197 28.76 29.36 -27.79
CA ASN A 197 29.27 29.58 -26.42
C ASN A 197 28.32 29.08 -25.32
N LEU A 198 27.18 28.50 -25.70
CA LEU A 198 26.12 28.16 -24.75
C LEU A 198 26.59 27.10 -23.74
N LYS A 199 26.49 27.44 -22.45
CA LYS A 199 26.82 26.63 -21.28
C LYS A 199 25.57 26.05 -20.62
N ALA A 200 24.44 26.75 -20.64
CA ALA A 200 23.17 26.29 -20.08
C ALA A 200 21.98 26.53 -21.01
N LEU A 201 21.10 25.54 -21.08
CA LEU A 201 19.88 25.57 -21.89
C LEU A 201 18.71 24.95 -21.13
N TRP A 202 17.59 25.67 -21.05
CA TRP A 202 16.33 25.15 -20.51
C TRP A 202 15.25 25.14 -21.59
N LEU A 203 14.69 23.96 -21.85
CA LEU A 203 13.67 23.67 -22.86
C LEU A 203 12.47 22.95 -22.26
N ASN A 204 12.43 22.76 -20.94
CA ASN A 204 11.36 22.05 -20.24
C ASN A 204 9.97 22.57 -20.66
N ASN A 205 8.97 21.71 -20.61
CA ASN A 205 7.57 22.06 -20.92
C ASN A 205 7.35 22.58 -22.36
N ASN A 206 8.15 22.11 -23.32
CA ASN A 206 7.88 22.31 -24.75
C ASN A 206 7.40 20.99 -25.42
N PRO A 207 6.38 21.03 -26.31
CA PRO A 207 5.80 19.84 -26.94
C PRO A 207 6.80 18.89 -27.64
N PHE A 208 7.87 19.40 -28.26
CA PHE A 208 8.82 18.56 -29.01
C PHE A 208 9.64 17.58 -28.13
N LEU A 209 9.65 17.78 -26.81
CA LEU A 209 10.35 16.91 -25.85
C LEU A 209 9.58 15.62 -25.51
N GLU A 210 8.32 15.47 -25.95
CA GLU A 210 7.53 14.24 -25.76
C GLU A 210 8.06 13.05 -26.61
N HIS A 211 8.93 13.30 -27.59
CA HIS A 211 9.53 12.28 -28.44
C HIS A 211 10.88 11.78 -27.89
N SER A 212 11.03 10.45 -27.79
CA SER A 212 12.25 9.81 -27.31
C SER A 212 13.40 10.01 -28.32
N ASN A 213 14.27 10.98 -28.05
CA ASN A 213 15.64 11.24 -28.57
C ASN A 213 15.93 12.74 -28.84
N SER A 214 14.94 13.64 -28.69
CA SER A 214 15.09 15.07 -29.01
C SER A 214 16.18 15.79 -28.20
N GLU A 215 16.25 15.52 -26.89
CA GLU A 215 17.23 16.15 -25.98
C GLU A 215 18.69 15.75 -26.30
N ALA A 216 18.91 14.47 -26.63
CA ALA A 216 20.24 13.94 -26.93
C ALA A 216 20.84 14.55 -28.20
N ALA A 217 20.00 14.80 -29.22
CA ALA A 217 20.44 15.45 -30.46
C ALA A 217 20.94 16.88 -30.19
N ILE A 218 20.21 17.66 -29.39
CA ILE A 218 20.59 19.04 -29.04
C ILE A 218 21.91 19.05 -28.25
N ILE A 219 22.08 18.16 -27.27
CA ILE A 219 23.34 18.05 -26.51
C ILE A 219 24.51 17.70 -27.43
N GLN A 220 24.33 16.80 -28.40
CA GLN A 220 25.37 16.45 -29.38
C GLN A 220 25.75 17.63 -30.28
N GLY A 221 24.79 18.50 -30.60
CA GLY A 221 25.00 19.68 -31.43
C GLY A 221 25.69 20.84 -30.72
N CYS A 222 25.68 20.88 -29.38
CA CYS A 222 26.22 21.96 -28.56
C CYS A 222 27.36 21.46 -27.65
N PRO A 223 28.61 21.36 -28.15
CA PRO A 223 29.71 20.70 -27.43
C PRO A 223 30.13 21.43 -26.14
N SER A 224 29.89 22.74 -26.06
CA SER A 224 30.22 23.56 -24.88
C SER A 224 29.14 23.54 -23.79
N LEU A 225 28.00 22.89 -24.05
CA LEU A 225 26.86 22.84 -23.15
C LEU A 225 27.16 21.98 -21.93
N GLU A 226 27.03 22.57 -20.74
CA GLU A 226 27.28 21.92 -19.46
C GLU A 226 25.99 21.56 -18.72
N ILE A 227 24.93 22.37 -18.89
CA ILE A 227 23.60 22.14 -18.32
C ILE A 227 22.55 22.11 -19.44
N CYS A 228 21.71 21.08 -19.45
CA CYS A 228 20.51 21.01 -20.28
C CYS A 228 19.32 20.58 -19.40
N ASN A 229 18.24 21.35 -19.37
CA ASN A 229 17.04 21.03 -18.59
C ASN A 229 17.34 20.72 -17.11
N SER A 230 18.22 21.50 -16.50
CA SER A 230 18.71 21.31 -15.12
C SER A 230 19.48 20.00 -14.86
N LYS A 231 19.82 19.24 -15.92
CA LYS A 231 20.72 18.07 -15.86
C LYS A 231 22.11 18.44 -16.36
N PHE A 232 23.13 17.78 -15.84
CA PHE A 232 24.50 17.91 -16.31
C PHE A 232 24.71 17.07 -17.56
N THR A 233 25.36 17.64 -18.58
CA THR A 233 25.79 16.90 -19.77
C THR A 233 27.05 16.09 -19.46
N SER A 234 27.54 15.28 -20.40
CA SER A 234 28.86 14.63 -20.24
C SER A 234 30.04 15.63 -20.20
N ASN A 235 29.80 16.89 -20.57
CA ASN A 235 30.81 17.93 -20.70
C ASN A 235 30.72 18.97 -19.57
N TYR A 236 29.91 18.75 -18.54
CA TYR A 236 29.80 19.68 -17.42
C TYR A 236 31.17 20.01 -16.83
N GLY A 237 31.36 21.24 -16.36
CA GLY A 237 32.66 21.73 -15.94
C GLY A 237 32.51 22.81 -14.88
N GLU A 238 33.46 23.76 -14.91
CA GLU A 238 33.52 24.85 -13.94
C GLU A 238 32.22 25.67 -13.90
N TRP A 239 31.61 25.92 -15.06
CA TRP A 239 30.44 26.77 -15.15
C TRP A 239 29.22 26.12 -14.48
N ALA A 240 28.97 24.84 -14.74
CA ALA A 240 27.85 24.12 -14.11
C ALA A 240 28.01 23.96 -12.59
N LEU A 241 29.24 23.71 -12.13
CA LEU A 241 29.55 23.61 -10.71
C LEU A 241 29.47 24.98 -10.03
N GLY A 242 29.97 26.04 -10.68
CA GLY A 242 29.86 27.40 -10.19
C GLY A 242 28.41 27.89 -10.13
N PHE A 243 27.57 27.51 -11.08
CA PHE A 243 26.12 27.78 -11.03
C PHE A 243 25.49 27.12 -9.81
N CYS A 244 25.75 25.83 -9.56
CA CYS A 244 25.24 25.13 -8.38
C CYS A 244 25.86 25.64 -7.06
N GLY A 245 27.07 26.21 -7.13
CA GLY A 245 27.78 26.81 -5.99
C GLY A 245 27.45 28.29 -5.74
N GLY A 246 26.54 28.88 -6.53
CA GLY A 246 26.14 30.29 -6.39
C GLY A 246 27.18 31.32 -6.85
N ILE A 247 28.12 30.91 -7.72
CA ILE A 247 29.11 31.80 -8.34
C ILE A 247 28.54 32.45 -9.61
N TYR A 248 27.84 31.67 -10.43
CA TYR A 248 27.25 32.15 -11.68
C TYR A 248 25.74 32.29 -11.54
N ASP A 249 25.23 33.45 -11.92
CA ASP A 249 23.81 33.77 -12.02
C ASP A 249 23.59 34.75 -13.18
N LYS A 250 22.36 35.27 -13.32
CA LYS A 250 22.00 36.22 -14.38
C LYS A 250 22.81 37.53 -14.32
N ASP A 251 23.14 37.99 -13.13
CA ASP A 251 23.89 39.24 -12.90
C ASP A 251 25.41 39.02 -12.99
N ASN A 252 25.87 37.77 -12.89
CA ASN A 252 27.28 37.37 -12.98
C ASN A 252 27.45 36.10 -13.83
N ALA A 253 27.11 36.17 -15.12
CA ALA A 253 27.12 35.02 -16.03
C ALA A 253 28.53 34.54 -16.44
N ASP A 254 29.57 35.37 -16.26
CA ASP A 254 30.97 35.08 -16.55
C ASP A 254 31.90 35.89 -15.61
N CYS A 255 32.96 35.29 -15.10
CA CYS A 255 33.93 35.94 -14.22
C CYS A 255 34.93 36.78 -15.04
N ALA A 256 34.48 37.89 -15.64
CA ALA A 256 35.33 38.76 -16.47
C ALA A 256 36.48 39.47 -15.69
N HIS A 257 36.53 39.35 -14.36
CA HIS A 257 37.52 39.97 -13.50
C HIS A 257 38.24 38.96 -12.58
N GLN A 258 39.32 38.37 -13.09
CA GLN A 258 40.47 37.80 -12.36
C GLN A 258 40.19 36.99 -11.08
N ARG A 259 39.79 35.73 -11.22
CA ARG A 259 40.21 34.66 -10.30
C ARG A 259 40.67 33.46 -11.12
N ASP A 260 41.90 33.03 -10.90
CA ASP A 260 42.47 31.86 -11.58
C ASP A 260 41.81 30.55 -11.10
N HIS A 261 41.07 30.57 -9.98
CA HIS A 261 40.32 29.43 -9.40
C HIS A 261 38.95 29.88 -8.85
N PRO A 262 37.89 29.98 -9.68
CA PRO A 262 36.59 30.48 -9.21
C PRO A 262 35.91 29.55 -8.21
N LEU A 263 36.09 28.22 -8.35
CA LEU A 263 35.47 27.23 -7.47
C LEU A 263 36.11 27.13 -6.08
N GLU A 264 37.30 27.73 -5.87
CA GLU A 264 38.04 27.65 -4.59
C GLU A 264 37.20 28.14 -3.40
N SER A 265 36.32 29.11 -3.65
CA SER A 265 35.45 29.73 -2.64
C SER A 265 34.15 28.98 -2.38
N VAL A 266 33.84 27.91 -3.13
CA VAL A 266 32.61 27.12 -2.93
C VAL A 266 32.74 26.27 -1.67
N THR A 267 31.85 26.52 -0.72
CA THR A 267 31.79 25.80 0.56
C THR A 267 30.63 24.80 0.62
N SER A 268 29.63 24.95 -0.24
CA SER A 268 28.43 24.13 -0.29
C SER A 268 28.05 23.89 -1.74
N LEU A 269 27.83 22.63 -2.10
CA LEU A 269 27.46 22.26 -3.46
C LEU A 269 26.29 21.28 -3.44
N ASP A 270 25.14 21.71 -3.95
CA ASP A 270 24.00 20.82 -4.17
C ASP A 270 23.97 20.34 -5.62
N LEU A 271 24.35 19.08 -5.81
CA LEU A 271 24.33 18.41 -7.11
C LEU A 271 23.20 17.38 -7.19
N SER A 272 22.18 17.45 -6.33
CA SER A 272 21.09 16.48 -6.34
C SER A 272 20.30 16.51 -7.65
N ASN A 273 19.88 15.33 -8.12
CA ASN A 273 19.06 15.15 -9.32
C ASN A 273 19.62 15.79 -10.60
N ARG A 274 20.95 15.95 -10.69
CA ARG A 274 21.61 16.52 -11.88
C ARG A 274 21.90 15.48 -12.96
N PHE A 275 21.44 14.24 -12.79
CA PHE A 275 21.68 13.11 -13.71
C PHE A 275 23.17 12.83 -13.96
N ILE A 276 24.01 13.06 -12.95
CA ILE A 276 25.45 12.84 -13.05
C ILE A 276 25.72 11.34 -13.13
N ARG A 277 26.30 10.92 -14.25
CA ARG A 277 26.72 9.52 -14.46
C ARG A 277 28.20 9.30 -14.10
N ASN A 278 29.02 10.33 -14.30
CA ASN A 278 30.44 10.36 -13.95
C ASN A 278 30.74 11.62 -13.12
N LEU A 279 31.01 11.44 -11.82
CA LEU A 279 31.42 12.51 -10.90
C LEU A 279 32.90 12.90 -11.08
N MET A 280 33.72 11.99 -11.58
CA MET A 280 35.15 12.24 -11.84
C MET A 280 35.31 13.08 -13.11
N ASN A 281 35.51 14.38 -12.91
CA ASN A 281 35.73 15.36 -13.95
C ASN A 281 36.91 16.27 -13.55
N LYS A 282 37.59 16.87 -14.53
CA LYS A 282 38.62 17.89 -14.31
C LYS A 282 38.13 19.03 -13.41
N ALA A 283 36.87 19.46 -13.49
CA ALA A 283 36.37 20.57 -12.68
C ALA A 283 35.95 20.18 -11.26
N PHE A 284 35.46 18.95 -11.05
CA PHE A 284 35.07 18.46 -9.73
C PHE A 284 36.21 17.67 -9.09
N ASN A 285 37.16 18.37 -8.48
CA ASN A 285 38.29 17.74 -7.80
C ASN A 285 38.76 18.55 -6.57
N PRO A 286 39.48 17.92 -5.62
CA PRO A 286 39.89 18.58 -4.37
C PRO A 286 40.87 19.76 -4.52
N GLU A 287 41.60 19.86 -5.65
CA GLU A 287 42.52 20.97 -5.92
C GLU A 287 41.77 22.23 -6.39
N GLU A 288 40.65 22.06 -7.11
CA GLU A 288 39.83 23.18 -7.61
C GLU A 288 38.77 23.64 -6.59
N ILE A 289 38.25 22.73 -5.75
CA ILE A 289 37.19 23.03 -4.76
C ILE A 289 37.69 22.75 -3.33
N THR A 290 38.74 23.48 -2.94
CA THR A 290 39.49 23.25 -1.68
C THR A 290 38.66 23.50 -0.41
N SER A 291 37.65 24.37 -0.48
CA SER A 291 36.83 24.80 0.66
C SER A 291 35.52 24.02 0.84
N LEU A 292 35.28 22.98 0.03
CA LEU A 292 34.00 22.26 0.03
C LEU A 292 33.72 21.57 1.37
N SER A 293 32.64 21.99 2.03
CA SER A 293 32.24 21.50 3.36
C SER A 293 30.94 20.72 3.39
N TYR A 294 30.05 21.00 2.44
CA TYR A 294 28.78 20.32 2.24
C TYR A 294 28.65 19.88 0.78
N LEU A 295 28.25 18.63 0.58
CA LEU A 295 27.99 18.07 -0.75
C LEU A 295 26.70 17.22 -0.75
N ASN A 296 25.83 17.47 -1.71
CA ASN A 296 24.66 16.64 -1.97
C ASN A 296 24.74 15.96 -3.33
N LEU A 297 24.71 14.62 -3.34
CA LEU A 297 24.80 13.77 -4.53
C LEU A 297 23.54 12.94 -4.78
N ARG A 298 22.46 13.13 -4.02
CA ARG A 298 21.25 12.30 -4.15
C ARG A 298 20.61 12.33 -5.53
N GLY A 299 19.96 11.24 -5.91
CA GLY A 299 19.23 11.13 -7.17
C GLY A 299 20.11 11.10 -8.42
N ASN A 300 21.43 10.96 -8.25
CA ASN A 300 22.35 10.78 -9.38
C ASN A 300 22.66 9.30 -9.60
N PRO A 301 22.65 8.80 -10.86
CA PRO A 301 22.98 7.42 -11.16
C PRO A 301 24.41 7.01 -10.76
N LEU A 302 25.40 7.88 -11.04
CA LEU A 302 26.83 7.65 -10.79
C LEU A 302 27.37 6.29 -11.27
N ASP A 303 26.72 5.71 -12.28
CA ASP A 303 26.94 4.33 -12.73
C ASP A 303 28.18 4.15 -13.63
N GLN A 304 28.90 5.24 -13.94
CA GLN A 304 30.18 5.21 -14.65
C GLN A 304 31.39 5.35 -13.71
N ASN A 305 31.17 5.46 -12.40
CA ASN A 305 32.23 5.45 -11.39
C ASN A 305 32.20 4.13 -10.61
N SER A 306 33.36 3.58 -10.27
CA SER A 306 33.40 2.50 -9.29
C SER A 306 33.22 3.06 -7.88
N LEU A 307 32.68 2.25 -6.96
CA LEU A 307 32.53 2.60 -5.55
C LEU A 307 33.86 3.10 -4.94
N ASN A 308 34.95 2.38 -5.22
CA ASN A 308 36.28 2.73 -4.69
C ASN A 308 36.77 4.08 -5.22
N ASP A 309 36.52 4.38 -6.50
CA ASP A 309 36.93 5.65 -7.09
C ASP A 309 36.15 6.83 -6.48
N LEU A 310 34.84 6.67 -6.28
CA LEU A 310 34.00 7.68 -5.63
C LEU A 310 34.46 7.94 -4.20
N LEU A 311 34.67 6.89 -3.41
CA LEU A 311 35.14 7.03 -2.02
C LEU A 311 36.53 7.66 -1.95
N GLN A 312 37.44 7.31 -2.87
CA GLN A 312 38.78 7.89 -2.94
C GLN A 312 38.73 9.38 -3.31
N LEU A 313 37.89 9.75 -4.28
CA LEU A 313 37.67 11.15 -4.67
C LEU A 313 37.13 11.96 -3.49
N LEU A 314 36.06 11.49 -2.84
CA LEU A 314 35.43 12.17 -1.72
C LEU A 314 36.38 12.31 -0.51
N LYS A 315 37.20 11.29 -0.25
CA LYS A 315 38.23 11.32 0.78
C LYS A 315 39.30 12.40 0.53
N GLY A 316 39.51 12.80 -0.72
CA GLY A 316 40.42 13.88 -1.09
C GLY A 316 39.97 15.27 -0.63
N PHE A 317 38.66 15.49 -0.43
CA PHE A 317 38.12 16.76 0.07
C PHE A 317 38.31 16.87 1.59
N SER A 318 39.44 17.45 1.99
CA SER A 318 39.81 17.57 3.41
C SER A 318 38.81 18.37 4.27
N CYS A 319 38.08 19.31 3.66
CA CYS A 319 37.09 20.14 4.31
C CYS A 319 35.67 19.56 4.30
N LEU A 320 35.43 18.39 3.69
CA LEU A 320 34.08 17.84 3.54
C LEU A 320 33.59 17.24 4.87
N HIS A 321 32.67 17.92 5.53
CA HIS A 321 32.13 17.51 6.84
C HIS A 321 30.69 17.00 6.77
N SER A 322 29.93 17.37 5.73
CA SER A 322 28.54 16.96 5.55
C SER A 322 28.31 16.41 4.15
N LEU A 323 27.74 15.20 4.07
CA LEU A 323 27.48 14.50 2.81
C LEU A 323 26.03 14.01 2.74
N GLU A 324 25.36 14.24 1.62
CA GLU A 324 24.02 13.74 1.33
C GLU A 324 24.02 12.79 0.12
N VAL A 325 23.60 11.54 0.34
CA VAL A 325 23.71 10.43 -0.63
C VAL A 325 22.54 9.45 -0.47
N ASP A 326 22.22 8.73 -1.54
CA ASP A 326 21.25 7.64 -1.48
C ASP A 326 21.87 6.43 -0.77
N ILE A 327 21.14 5.83 0.18
CA ILE A 327 21.56 4.62 0.91
C ILE A 327 20.36 3.66 0.95
N PRO A 328 20.44 2.50 0.28
CA PRO A 328 21.55 2.07 -0.57
C PRO A 328 21.65 2.91 -1.85
N GLY A 329 22.86 3.10 -2.34
CA GLY A 329 23.11 3.91 -3.53
C GLY A 329 24.55 3.76 -4.06
N PRO A 330 25.00 4.67 -4.95
CA PRO A 330 26.29 4.54 -5.61
C PRO A 330 27.51 4.53 -4.68
N LEU A 331 27.34 5.02 -3.45
CA LEU A 331 28.39 5.07 -2.42
C LEU A 331 28.32 3.90 -1.43
N GLY A 332 27.41 2.95 -1.61
CA GLY A 332 27.34 1.73 -0.82
C GLY A 332 25.93 1.41 -0.32
N GLU A 333 25.82 0.25 0.32
CA GLU A 333 24.55 -0.29 0.81
C GLU A 333 24.29 0.07 2.29
N SER A 334 25.29 0.64 2.98
CA SER A 334 25.26 0.91 4.42
C SER A 334 25.85 2.27 4.77
N ALA A 335 25.12 3.03 5.59
CA ALA A 335 25.62 4.27 6.17
C ALA A 335 26.89 4.07 7.01
N ALA A 336 27.01 2.94 7.72
CA ALA A 336 28.18 2.64 8.53
C ALA A 336 29.45 2.45 7.67
N GLU A 337 29.32 1.75 6.54
CA GLU A 337 30.44 1.51 5.61
C GLU A 337 30.92 2.83 4.97
N ILE A 338 29.98 3.71 4.61
CA ILE A 338 30.28 5.03 4.07
C ILE A 338 31.02 5.89 5.11
N VAL A 339 30.55 5.90 6.36
CA VAL A 339 31.19 6.63 7.46
C VAL A 339 32.59 6.10 7.76
N GLU A 340 32.78 4.78 7.74
CA GLU A 340 34.09 4.15 7.94
C GLU A 340 35.07 4.52 6.82
N ALA A 341 34.61 4.57 5.58
CA ALA A 341 35.42 4.96 4.42
C ALA A 341 35.77 6.46 4.39
N LEU A 342 34.92 7.32 4.94
CA LEU A 342 35.03 8.79 4.92
C LEU A 342 35.13 9.38 6.34
N PRO A 343 36.29 9.25 7.02
CA PRO A 343 36.43 9.57 8.44
C PRO A 343 36.32 11.06 8.79
N ASN A 344 36.42 11.96 7.80
CA ASN A 344 36.28 13.41 8.01
C ASN A 344 34.81 13.85 8.13
N LEU A 345 33.85 12.98 7.79
CA LEU A 345 32.44 13.31 7.88
C LEU A 345 31.96 13.44 9.33
N SER A 346 31.34 14.57 9.62
CA SER A 346 30.61 14.83 10.86
C SER A 346 29.12 14.53 10.72
N LEU A 347 28.57 14.69 9.50
CA LEU A 347 27.18 14.42 9.15
C LEU A 347 27.11 13.59 7.86
N LEU A 348 26.33 12.51 7.88
CA LEU A 348 25.91 11.77 6.70
C LEU A 348 24.39 11.77 6.67
N ASN A 349 23.79 12.26 5.58
CA ASN A 349 22.35 12.46 5.45
C ASN A 349 21.76 13.18 6.68
N GLY A 350 22.38 14.27 7.12
CA GLY A 350 21.90 15.04 8.28
C GLY A 350 21.99 14.32 9.65
N VAL A 351 22.55 13.11 9.73
CA VAL A 351 22.76 12.37 10.97
C VAL A 351 24.23 12.34 11.34
N ASN A 352 24.50 12.52 12.63
CA ASN A 352 25.86 12.53 13.16
C ASN A 352 26.52 11.15 13.03
N THR A 353 27.74 11.13 12.48
CA THR A 353 28.48 9.91 12.17
C THR A 353 28.76 9.04 13.40
N SER A 354 28.99 9.63 14.58
CA SER A 354 29.15 8.86 15.83
C SER A 354 27.90 8.03 16.16
N LYS A 355 26.70 8.57 15.92
CA LYS A 355 25.43 7.86 16.15
C LYS A 355 25.20 6.75 15.14
N ILE A 356 25.67 6.93 13.90
CA ILE A 356 25.61 5.91 12.86
C ILE A 356 26.45 4.70 13.29
N MET A 357 27.68 4.94 13.75
CA MET A 357 28.59 3.90 14.23
C MET A 357 28.09 3.18 15.50
N GLU A 358 27.43 3.90 16.41
CA GLU A 358 26.82 3.29 17.62
C GLU A 358 25.57 2.45 17.31
N SER A 359 24.80 2.81 16.28
CA SER A 359 23.49 2.20 16.02
C SER A 359 23.51 1.01 15.08
N GLY A 360 24.58 0.81 14.30
CA GLY A 360 24.73 -0.35 13.40
C GLY A 360 23.65 -0.49 12.31
N LYS A 361 22.87 0.57 12.04
CA LYS A 361 21.73 0.54 11.10
C LYS A 361 22.12 1.05 9.71
N SER A 362 21.58 0.39 8.69
CA SER A 362 21.92 0.57 7.27
C SER A 362 21.16 1.67 6.53
N VAL A 363 20.23 2.41 7.14
CA VAL A 363 19.49 3.47 6.43
C VAL A 363 19.42 4.70 7.30
N VAL A 364 19.94 5.81 6.79
CA VAL A 364 19.97 7.10 7.47
C VAL A 364 19.22 8.10 6.61
N ASP A 365 18.14 8.62 7.20
CA ASP A 365 17.25 9.69 6.78
C ASP A 365 17.95 10.82 6.05
N SER A 366 18.02 10.66 4.74
CA SER A 366 17.81 11.78 3.85
C SER A 366 16.43 12.36 4.11
N MET A 367 16.21 13.68 4.01
CA MET A 367 14.85 14.20 3.91
C MET A 367 14.23 13.72 2.58
N LEU A 368 13.76 12.47 2.54
CA LEU A 368 12.32 12.25 2.56
C LEU A 368 11.53 13.30 1.78
N GLN A 369 11.67 13.39 0.45
CA GLN A 369 10.81 14.30 -0.31
C GLN A 369 9.37 13.81 -0.18
N PRO A 370 8.45 14.64 0.34
CA PRO A 370 7.07 14.21 0.55
C PRO A 370 6.41 13.93 -0.79
N CYS A 371 5.61 12.87 -0.85
CA CYS A 371 4.67 12.69 -1.94
C CYS A 371 3.64 13.81 -1.85
N LEU A 372 3.50 14.59 -2.93
CA LEU A 372 2.44 15.58 -3.08
C LEU A 372 1.26 14.93 -3.80
N PRO A 373 0.01 15.35 -3.52
CA PRO A 373 -1.12 14.87 -4.32
C PRO A 373 -0.93 15.29 -5.77
N GLU A 374 -0.99 14.33 -6.70
CA GLU A 374 -0.91 14.54 -8.14
C GLU A 374 -2.25 14.19 -8.77
N TRP A 375 -2.65 14.95 -9.80
CA TRP A 375 -3.87 14.71 -10.57
C TRP A 375 -3.69 15.15 -12.01
N THR A 376 -4.49 14.59 -12.91
CA THR A 376 -4.50 14.98 -14.33
C THR A 376 -5.59 16.01 -14.60
N ALA A 377 -5.38 16.88 -15.59
CA ALA A 377 -6.41 17.78 -16.09
C ALA A 377 -7.67 16.98 -16.49
N GLY A 378 -8.84 17.39 -16.00
CA GLY A 378 -10.12 16.73 -16.22
C GLY A 378 -10.45 15.54 -15.30
N GLU A 379 -9.57 15.16 -14.36
CA GLU A 379 -9.93 14.16 -13.34
C GLU A 379 -11.03 14.72 -12.42
N PRO A 380 -12.13 13.99 -12.14
CA PRO A 380 -13.18 14.45 -11.24
C PRO A 380 -12.65 14.81 -9.85
N LEU A 381 -13.18 15.86 -9.23
CA LEU A 381 -12.76 16.31 -7.88
C LEU A 381 -12.81 15.16 -6.85
N THR A 382 -13.82 14.31 -6.93
CA THR A 382 -13.97 13.14 -6.06
C THR A 382 -12.80 12.16 -6.21
N ASP A 383 -12.33 11.91 -7.43
CA ASP A 383 -11.19 11.03 -7.69
C ASP A 383 -9.89 11.65 -7.17
N ARG A 384 -9.71 12.98 -7.37
CA ARG A 384 -8.55 13.71 -6.82
C ARG A 384 -8.49 13.60 -5.30
N VAL A 385 -9.63 13.80 -4.61
CA VAL A 385 -9.73 13.67 -3.15
C VAL A 385 -9.46 12.23 -2.69
N ILE A 386 -10.03 11.21 -3.36
CA ILE A 386 -9.79 9.79 -3.04
C ILE A 386 -8.32 9.40 -3.21
N ASN A 387 -7.62 9.96 -4.19
CA ASN A 387 -6.19 9.73 -4.39
C ASN A 387 -5.36 10.44 -3.32
N ALA A 388 -5.71 11.68 -2.96
CA ALA A 388 -4.98 12.50 -1.99
C ALA A 388 -5.16 12.03 -0.54
N MET A 389 -6.32 11.47 -0.18
CA MET A 389 -6.67 11.20 1.22
C MET A 389 -5.66 10.31 1.95
N TRP A 390 -4.99 9.38 1.25
CA TRP A 390 -4.05 8.43 1.85
C TRP A 390 -2.85 9.08 2.57
N LEU A 391 -2.54 10.34 2.24
CA LEU A 391 -1.54 11.14 2.94
C LEU A 391 -2.03 11.64 4.32
N TYR A 392 -3.34 11.83 4.46
CA TYR A 392 -3.98 12.49 5.61
C TYR A 392 -4.71 11.51 6.54
N LEU A 393 -5.13 10.36 6.03
CA LEU A 393 -5.97 9.43 6.76
C LEU A 393 -5.33 8.89 8.05
N MET A 394 -6.19 8.62 9.01
CA MET A 394 -5.94 7.81 10.20
C MET A 394 -7.03 6.74 10.32
N THR A 395 -6.82 5.74 11.18
CA THR A 395 -7.79 4.63 11.35
C THR A 395 -7.85 4.13 12.78
N TYR A 396 -9.04 3.64 13.17
CA TYR A 396 -9.29 2.90 14.40
C TYR A 396 -10.30 1.77 14.16
N ARG A 397 -10.39 0.84 15.12
CA ARG A 397 -11.46 -0.15 15.20
C ARG A 397 -12.24 0.02 16.49
N LEU A 398 -13.56 -0.11 16.38
CA LEU A 398 -14.45 -0.18 17.52
C LEU A 398 -14.46 -1.60 18.07
N ALA A 399 -14.45 -1.73 19.40
CA ALA A 399 -14.56 -3.00 20.08
C ALA A 399 -15.38 -2.83 21.36
N ASP A 400 -16.34 -3.72 21.58
CA ASP A 400 -16.95 -3.94 22.89
C ASP A 400 -16.30 -5.13 23.60
N GLU A 401 -16.82 -5.53 24.76
CA GLU A 401 -16.26 -6.62 25.56
C GLU A 401 -16.40 -8.00 24.90
N GLU A 402 -17.36 -8.17 23.98
CA GLU A 402 -17.69 -9.45 23.33
C GLU A 402 -17.16 -9.53 21.88
N LYS A 403 -17.11 -8.39 21.17
CA LYS A 403 -16.86 -8.33 19.73
C LYS A 403 -16.03 -7.11 19.32
N ILE A 404 -15.06 -7.36 18.44
CA ILE A 404 -14.37 -6.32 17.67
C ILE A 404 -15.10 -6.14 16.35
N ASP A 405 -15.29 -4.90 15.93
CA ASP A 405 -15.83 -4.59 14.61
C ASP A 405 -14.97 -5.24 13.52
N GLU A 406 -15.66 -5.91 12.59
CA GLU A 406 -15.06 -6.66 11.49
C GLU A 406 -14.41 -5.72 10.47
N THR A 407 -14.78 -4.44 10.46
CA THR A 407 -14.23 -3.42 9.56
C THR A 407 -13.59 -2.26 10.30
N SER A 408 -12.58 -1.63 9.72
CA SER A 408 -11.98 -0.41 10.27
C SER A 408 -12.79 0.84 9.94
N VAL A 409 -12.69 1.85 10.81
CA VAL A 409 -13.13 3.22 10.53
C VAL A 409 -11.92 4.02 10.09
N TRP A 410 -12.08 4.83 9.05
CA TRP A 410 -11.09 5.77 8.57
C TRP A 410 -11.56 7.19 8.83
N TYR A 411 -10.61 8.10 9.07
CA TYR A 411 -10.95 9.50 9.29
C TYR A 411 -9.83 10.45 8.84
N VAL A 412 -10.24 11.66 8.49
CA VAL A 412 -9.39 12.83 8.24
C VAL A 412 -9.55 13.77 9.43
N MET A 413 -8.44 14.24 9.99
CA MET A 413 -8.49 15.24 11.07
C MET A 413 -8.86 16.63 10.51
N ASP A 414 -9.27 17.55 11.38
CA ASP A 414 -9.40 18.96 11.03
C ASP A 414 -8.10 19.60 10.49
N GLU A 415 -8.17 20.88 10.13
CA GLU A 415 -7.04 21.59 9.53
C GLU A 415 -5.79 21.60 10.42
N LEU A 416 -5.96 21.66 11.75
CA LEU A 416 -4.85 21.68 12.71
C LEU A 416 -4.18 20.31 12.76
N GLY A 417 -4.98 19.25 12.90
CA GLY A 417 -4.46 17.89 12.94
C GLY A 417 -3.81 17.47 11.62
N SER A 418 -4.41 17.84 10.50
CA SER A 418 -3.92 17.49 9.16
C SER A 418 -2.66 18.24 8.76
N ALA A 419 -2.36 19.39 9.38
CA ALA A 419 -1.09 20.13 9.20
C ALA A 419 0.11 19.53 9.97
N LEU A 420 -0.09 18.48 10.79
CA LEU A 420 0.99 17.79 11.50
C LEU A 420 1.72 16.79 10.60
N ARG A 421 2.89 17.22 10.12
CA ARG A 421 3.74 16.43 9.24
C ARG A 421 4.58 15.40 9.99
N HIS A 422 5.19 14.50 9.23
CA HIS A 422 6.04 13.45 9.75
C HIS A 422 7.40 13.99 10.25
N SER A 423 7.93 13.40 11.32
CA SER A 423 9.35 13.47 11.69
C SER A 423 9.74 12.23 12.49
N ASP A 424 10.95 11.70 12.27
CA ASP A 424 11.57 10.67 13.13
C ASP A 424 12.02 11.20 14.50
N LYS A 425 11.94 12.52 14.71
CA LYS A 425 12.14 13.20 15.99
C LYS A 425 10.91 14.04 16.33
N PRO A 426 9.72 13.42 16.46
CA PRO A 426 8.48 14.16 16.61
C PRO A 426 8.47 14.93 17.94
N ASN A 427 7.81 16.07 17.97
CA ASN A 427 7.57 16.88 19.18
C ASN A 427 6.10 16.83 19.64
N PHE A 428 5.21 16.22 18.85
CA PHE A 428 3.83 15.93 19.21
C PHE A 428 3.50 14.44 19.06
N ARG A 429 2.59 13.96 19.91
CA ARG A 429 1.89 12.68 19.74
C ARG A 429 0.44 12.99 19.40
N VAL A 430 -0.14 12.21 18.49
CA VAL A 430 -1.57 12.20 18.17
C VAL A 430 -2.15 10.87 18.66
N SER A 431 -3.32 10.90 19.29
CA SER A 431 -4.06 9.68 19.65
C SER A 431 -5.56 9.89 19.46
N PRO A 432 -6.29 8.97 18.80
CA PRO A 432 -7.75 8.99 18.82
C PRO A 432 -8.24 8.72 20.26
N PHE A 433 -9.28 9.43 20.67
CA PHE A 433 -9.92 9.23 21.97
C PHE A 433 -11.44 9.30 21.84
N LEU A 434 -12.12 8.17 22.06
CA LEU A 434 -13.57 8.06 22.04
C LEU A 434 -14.19 8.67 23.30
N TYR A 435 -14.83 9.84 23.18
CA TYR A 435 -15.56 10.45 24.29
C TYR A 435 -17.03 10.04 24.28
N MET A 436 -17.51 9.52 25.41
CA MET A 436 -18.88 9.04 25.63
C MET A 436 -19.57 9.92 26.68
N PRO A 437 -20.10 11.11 26.34
CA PRO A 437 -20.54 12.13 27.30
C PRO A 437 -21.62 11.68 28.31
N GLU A 438 -22.37 10.62 28.00
CA GLU A 438 -23.40 10.05 28.89
C GLU A 438 -23.03 8.64 29.41
N GLY A 439 -21.77 8.23 29.24
CA GLY A 439 -21.29 6.95 29.75
C GLY A 439 -21.64 5.74 28.90
N ASN A 440 -22.16 5.93 27.69
CA ASN A 440 -22.53 4.86 26.77
C ASN A 440 -22.11 5.17 25.33
N LEU A 441 -21.96 4.13 24.50
CA LEU A 441 -21.52 4.27 23.11
C LEU A 441 -22.49 5.08 22.26
N ALA A 442 -23.80 5.02 22.52
CA ALA A 442 -24.79 5.79 21.77
C ALA A 442 -24.57 7.30 21.93
N SER A 443 -24.21 7.74 23.14
CA SER A 443 -23.90 9.15 23.42
C SER A 443 -22.63 9.66 22.75
N ALA A 444 -21.76 8.75 22.30
CA ALA A 444 -20.56 9.14 21.58
C ALA A 444 -20.88 9.69 20.20
N VAL A 445 -22.03 9.32 19.61
CA VAL A 445 -22.46 9.69 18.26
C VAL A 445 -23.33 10.94 18.31
N ARG A 446 -22.92 12.04 17.66
CA ARG A 446 -23.79 13.22 17.52
C ARG A 446 -24.88 12.94 16.47
N ASP A 447 -26.13 13.25 16.83
CA ASP A 447 -27.32 13.09 15.99
C ASP A 447 -27.30 13.98 14.72
N ASP A 448 -26.46 15.02 14.69
CA ASP A 448 -26.49 16.08 13.67
C ASP A 448 -25.95 15.70 12.28
N TYR A 449 -25.45 14.47 12.09
CA TYR A 449 -25.01 13.94 10.79
C TYR A 449 -25.86 12.74 10.30
N LEU A 450 -26.92 12.37 11.02
CA LEU A 450 -27.74 11.18 10.73
C LEU A 450 -28.93 11.42 9.79
N GLU A 451 -29.20 12.67 9.37
CA GLU A 451 -30.39 12.96 8.55
C GLU A 451 -30.24 12.81 7.03
N PHE A 452 -29.07 12.41 6.51
CA PHE A 452 -28.95 12.06 5.09
C PHE A 452 -28.41 10.63 4.90
N VAL A 453 -29.26 9.81 4.25
CA VAL A 453 -29.06 8.42 3.81
C VAL A 453 -29.46 7.36 4.84
N ALA A 454 -30.70 6.88 4.66
CA ALA A 454 -31.24 5.70 5.31
C ALA A 454 -30.31 4.48 5.16
N GLY A 455 -29.82 3.93 6.27
CA GLY A 455 -29.48 2.50 6.34
C GLY A 455 -28.30 2.07 7.19
N ASN A 456 -27.34 2.93 7.55
CA ASN A 456 -26.21 2.53 8.42
C ASN A 456 -25.73 3.74 9.24
N ALA A 457 -25.58 3.55 10.55
CA ALA A 457 -25.25 4.61 11.50
C ALA A 457 -23.95 5.35 11.13
N HIS A 458 -24.08 6.63 10.79
CA HIS A 458 -22.96 7.55 10.65
C HIS A 458 -22.41 7.87 12.05
N LEU A 459 -21.25 7.30 12.38
CA LEU A 459 -20.51 7.58 13.61
C LEU A 459 -19.83 8.95 13.51
N SER A 460 -20.58 10.04 13.69
CA SER A 460 -19.98 11.32 14.07
C SER A 460 -19.64 11.23 15.56
N THR A 461 -18.52 10.57 15.84
CA THR A 461 -18.15 10.31 17.22
C THR A 461 -17.37 11.51 17.74
N GLU A 462 -17.59 11.98 18.98
CA GLU A 462 -16.68 12.95 19.63
C GLU A 462 -15.32 12.26 19.88
N ILE A 463 -14.59 11.98 18.80
CA ILE A 463 -13.25 11.46 18.85
C ILE A 463 -12.32 12.63 18.74
N VAL A 464 -11.71 12.93 19.87
CA VAL A 464 -10.75 14.00 19.94
C VAL A 464 -9.35 13.44 19.72
N CYS A 465 -8.64 13.98 18.75
CA CYS A 465 -7.22 13.73 18.60
C CYS A 465 -6.45 14.58 19.61
N LEU A 466 -5.66 13.93 20.47
CA LEU A 466 -4.94 14.60 21.55
C LEU A 466 -3.50 14.90 21.17
N LEU A 467 -3.14 16.18 21.22
CA LEU A 467 -1.78 16.66 21.04
C LEU A 467 -1.07 16.86 22.38
N ALA A 468 -0.38 15.84 22.86
CA ALA A 468 0.41 15.93 24.10
C ALA A 468 1.89 16.18 23.81
N SER A 469 2.49 17.18 24.46
CA SER A 469 3.94 17.35 24.49
C SER A 469 4.56 16.24 25.35
N GLY A 470 5.32 15.33 24.75
CA GLY A 470 5.95 14.19 25.44
C GLY A 470 5.00 13.04 25.76
N LEU A 471 5.45 11.79 25.60
CA LEU A 471 4.77 10.65 26.22
C LEU A 471 5.61 9.37 26.39
N ALA A 472 5.22 8.56 27.38
CA ALA A 472 5.75 7.23 27.72
C ALA A 472 4.78 6.11 27.28
N LEU A 473 5.35 5.06 26.70
CA LEU A 473 4.83 3.74 26.25
C LEU A 473 3.44 3.26 26.74
N TYR A 474 2.58 2.84 25.79
CA TYR A 474 2.18 1.43 25.54
C TYR A 474 1.16 1.36 24.37
N MET A 475 1.12 0.22 23.67
CA MET A 475 0.34 -0.02 22.45
C MET A 475 -1.09 -0.51 22.73
N ASN A 476 -2.09 0.09 22.07
CA ASN A 476 -3.23 -0.64 21.50
C ASN A 476 -4.01 0.26 20.52
N LYS A 477 -4.18 -0.17 19.25
CA LYS A 477 -5.02 0.51 18.22
C LYS A 477 -6.51 0.15 18.33
N SER A 478 -6.97 -0.34 19.49
CA SER A 478 -8.35 -0.78 19.72
C SER A 478 -8.99 0.08 20.81
N LEU A 479 -10.07 0.79 20.47
CA LEU A 479 -10.91 1.49 21.43
C LEU A 479 -11.82 0.45 22.09
N LYS A 480 -11.54 0.07 23.34
CA LYS A 480 -12.40 -0.86 24.12
C LYS A 480 -13.46 -0.07 24.88
N VAL A 481 -14.73 -0.42 24.67
CA VAL A 481 -15.88 0.15 25.38
C VAL A 481 -16.19 -0.70 26.63
N PRO A 482 -16.12 -0.15 27.86
CA PRO A 482 -16.66 -0.83 29.04
C PRO A 482 -18.18 -0.61 29.15
N ILE A 483 -18.96 -1.66 29.44
CA ILE A 483 -20.41 -1.55 29.68
C ILE A 483 -20.73 -2.05 31.09
N GLN A 484 -21.50 -1.28 31.87
CA GLN A 484 -22.13 -1.77 33.11
C GLN A 484 -23.37 -2.61 32.76
N GLU A 485 -23.44 -3.82 33.32
CA GLU A 485 -24.50 -4.82 33.12
C GLU A 485 -25.92 -4.23 33.17
N GLU A 486 -26.69 -4.42 32.11
CA GLU A 486 -28.14 -4.64 32.21
C GLU A 486 -28.53 -5.87 31.38
N THR A 487 -29.08 -6.85 32.09
CA THR A 487 -29.50 -8.16 31.59
C THR A 487 -30.54 -8.05 30.47
N ASN A 488 -30.27 -8.62 29.29
CA ASN A 488 -31.33 -9.23 28.49
C ASN A 488 -30.83 -10.23 27.42
N ASN A 489 -31.31 -11.47 27.54
CA ASN A 489 -31.11 -12.61 26.65
C ASN A 489 -31.70 -12.38 25.25
N LYS A 490 -30.88 -12.34 24.20
CA LYS A 490 -31.25 -12.83 22.85
C LYS A 490 -30.04 -13.44 22.15
N LYS A 491 -30.06 -14.78 22.00
CA LYS A 491 -29.09 -15.57 21.21
C LYS A 491 -29.29 -15.29 19.72
N SER A 492 -28.25 -14.77 19.07
CA SER A 492 -28.08 -14.80 17.60
C SER A 492 -26.95 -15.78 17.28
N ILE A 493 -27.23 -16.69 16.35
CA ILE A 493 -26.36 -17.79 15.94
C ILE A 493 -25.40 -17.25 14.87
N CYS A 494 -24.16 -16.96 15.27
CA CYS A 494 -23.01 -16.85 14.37
C CYS A 494 -22.00 -17.96 14.75
N PRO A 495 -21.36 -18.65 13.80
CA PRO A 495 -20.38 -19.67 14.11
C PRO A 495 -19.17 -19.05 14.84
N PRO A 496 -18.70 -19.66 15.94
CA PRO A 496 -17.54 -19.17 16.68
C PRO A 496 -16.26 -19.63 15.97
N SER A 497 -15.78 -18.83 15.01
CA SER A 497 -14.44 -18.98 14.44
C SER A 497 -13.83 -17.63 14.08
N VAL A 498 -13.84 -16.72 15.06
CA VAL A 498 -12.80 -15.71 15.14
C VAL A 498 -11.88 -16.18 16.26
N GLN A 499 -10.85 -16.94 15.92
CA GLN A 499 -9.64 -16.84 16.73
C GLN A 499 -9.33 -15.35 16.80
N SER A 500 -9.47 -14.77 18.00
CA SER A 500 -8.75 -13.55 18.33
C SER A 500 -7.34 -13.74 17.76
N PRO A 501 -6.82 -12.83 16.92
CA PRO A 501 -5.44 -12.95 16.49
C PRO A 501 -4.62 -13.12 17.78
N LEU A 502 -4.00 -14.30 17.93
CA LEU A 502 -3.02 -14.55 18.96
C LEU A 502 -1.90 -13.55 18.66
N TRP A 503 -2.04 -12.34 19.16
CA TRP A 503 -0.94 -11.41 19.22
C TRP A 503 0.12 -12.06 20.08
N PRO A 504 1.39 -12.06 19.64
CA PRO A 504 2.45 -12.61 20.45
C PRO A 504 2.36 -11.98 21.84
N LYS A 505 2.14 -12.83 22.84
CA LYS A 505 2.18 -12.47 24.25
C LYS A 505 3.55 -11.85 24.50
N ASN A 506 3.57 -10.59 24.95
CA ASN A 506 4.68 -9.90 25.60
C ASN A 506 6.07 -10.50 25.32
N GLU A 507 6.72 -10.09 24.23
CA GLU A 507 8.17 -10.28 24.09
C GLU A 507 8.84 -8.95 23.75
N GLY A 508 9.78 -8.54 24.60
CA GLY A 508 10.80 -7.54 24.32
C GLY A 508 10.41 -6.09 24.58
N LEU A 509 10.63 -5.61 25.80
CA LEU A 509 10.98 -4.20 26.04
C LEU A 509 12.27 -3.89 25.27
N PHE A 510 12.16 -3.44 24.01
CA PHE A 510 13.23 -2.75 23.32
C PHE A 510 13.49 -1.39 24.00
N PRO A 511 14.71 -0.83 23.94
CA PRO A 511 15.07 0.39 24.66
C PRO A 511 14.34 1.60 24.05
N MET A 512 13.12 1.85 24.52
CA MET A 512 12.21 2.88 24.07
C MET A 512 12.44 4.17 24.86
N GLU A 513 13.64 4.72 24.71
CA GLU A 513 14.06 6.03 25.26
C GLU A 513 14.45 7.02 24.14
N ARG A 514 13.73 7.06 23.01
CA ARG A 514 13.75 8.25 22.14
C ARG A 514 12.81 9.31 22.73
N LEU A 515 13.28 9.96 23.80
CA LEU A 515 12.63 11.09 24.43
C LEU A 515 12.44 12.23 23.41
N MET A 516 11.20 12.72 23.28
CA MET A 516 10.90 14.08 22.81
C MET A 516 11.72 15.06 23.68
N ARG A 517 12.84 15.54 23.14
CA ARG A 517 13.87 16.29 23.91
C ARG A 517 13.78 17.81 23.70
N LYS A 518 13.02 18.28 22.71
CA LYS A 518 12.90 19.70 22.38
C LYS A 518 11.67 20.30 23.08
N LEU A 519 11.89 21.33 23.90
CA LEU A 519 10.84 22.29 24.25
C LEU A 519 10.50 23.03 22.95
N ASN A 520 9.22 23.12 22.59
CA ASN A 520 8.85 23.91 21.41
C ASN A 520 9.05 25.39 21.74
N GLN A 521 9.78 26.07 20.88
CA GLN A 521 9.94 27.51 20.89
C GLN A 521 9.12 28.11 19.76
N LYS A 522 8.74 29.37 19.90
CA LYS A 522 8.03 30.10 18.86
C LYS A 522 8.74 29.96 17.51
N GLY A 523 8.01 29.54 16.48
CA GLY A 523 8.50 29.28 15.14
C GLY A 523 8.93 27.83 14.88
N ASP A 524 8.98 26.97 15.89
CA ASP A 524 9.23 25.53 15.68
C ASP A 524 8.05 24.87 14.94
N GLU A 525 8.37 23.99 14.00
CA GLU A 525 7.38 23.14 13.36
C GLU A 525 6.90 22.03 14.30
N CYS A 526 5.59 21.82 14.32
CA CYS A 526 4.93 20.76 15.05
C CYS A 526 4.83 19.51 14.16
N THR A 527 5.40 18.40 14.62
CA THR A 527 5.54 17.15 13.86
C THR A 527 5.16 15.94 14.70
N ARG A 528 4.72 14.89 14.02
CA ARG A 528 4.35 13.58 14.59
C ARG A 528 5.11 12.46 13.88
N ASP A 529 5.16 11.28 14.50
CA ASP A 529 5.63 10.08 13.80
C ASP A 529 4.43 9.33 13.21
N TYR A 530 4.30 9.33 11.88
CA TYR A 530 3.25 8.59 11.16
C TYR A 530 3.30 7.08 11.43
N LEU A 531 4.48 6.55 11.72
CA LEU A 531 4.73 5.13 11.96
C LEU A 531 5.13 4.87 13.42
N PHE A 532 4.56 5.64 14.35
CA PHE A 532 4.84 5.51 15.78
C PHE A 532 4.70 4.05 16.25
N GLY A 533 5.77 3.50 16.84
CA GLY A 533 5.81 2.13 17.34
C GLY A 533 6.07 1.04 16.28
N ILE A 534 6.38 1.44 15.05
CA ILE A 534 6.78 0.55 13.95
C ILE A 534 8.28 0.72 13.71
N GLY A 535 9.06 -0.32 13.98
CA GLY A 535 10.48 -0.41 13.65
C GLY A 535 10.74 -1.16 12.34
N GLU A 536 12.01 -1.36 12.02
CA GLU A 536 12.43 -2.05 10.79
C GLU A 536 12.08 -3.52 10.75
N GLU A 537 11.90 -4.16 11.91
CA GLU A 537 11.35 -5.52 12.01
C GLU A 537 9.93 -5.64 11.42
N LYS A 538 9.25 -4.50 11.28
CA LYS A 538 7.95 -4.36 10.61
C LYS A 538 8.02 -3.55 9.31
N GLN A 539 9.22 -3.44 8.72
CA GLN A 539 9.49 -2.76 7.45
C GLN A 539 9.17 -1.24 7.49
N ARG A 540 9.59 -0.52 8.54
CA ARG A 540 9.34 0.93 8.70
C ARG A 540 9.78 1.73 7.47
N SER A 541 11.03 1.56 7.02
CA SER A 541 11.55 2.31 5.87
C SER A 541 10.72 2.09 4.60
N THR A 542 10.30 0.85 4.34
CA THR A 542 9.43 0.49 3.22
C THR A 542 8.02 1.09 3.36
N ARG A 543 7.48 1.17 4.59
CA ARG A 543 6.15 1.77 4.83
C ARG A 543 6.14 3.29 4.64
N LEU A 544 7.29 3.97 4.78
CA LEU A 544 7.40 5.41 4.51
C LEU A 544 7.11 5.78 3.05
N THR A 545 7.23 4.82 2.11
CA THR A 545 6.83 4.99 0.70
C THR A 545 5.38 5.47 0.52
N ALA A 546 4.50 5.27 1.50
CA ALA A 546 3.14 5.79 1.44
C ALA A 546 3.05 7.33 1.47
N TRP A 547 4.05 8.00 2.06
CA TRP A 547 4.07 9.46 2.23
C TRP A 547 5.25 10.14 1.58
N PHE A 548 6.25 9.37 1.15
CA PHE A 548 7.53 9.90 0.72
C PHE A 548 8.04 9.20 -0.53
N HIS A 549 8.74 9.98 -1.37
CA HIS A 549 9.51 9.43 -2.47
C HIS A 549 10.70 8.65 -1.92
N THR A 550 10.59 7.33 -2.04
CA THR A 550 11.65 6.38 -1.68
C THR A 550 12.37 5.87 -2.94
N PRO A 551 13.61 5.36 -2.85
CA PRO A 551 14.39 4.93 -4.02
C PRO A 551 13.72 3.79 -4.80
N LYS A 552 13.03 4.09 -5.92
CA LYS A 552 12.32 3.10 -6.75
C LYS A 552 13.22 1.93 -7.19
N ASN A 553 14.47 2.24 -7.57
CA ASN A 553 15.43 1.24 -8.06
C ASN A 553 15.82 0.19 -7.01
N TYR A 554 15.83 0.56 -5.72
CA TYR A 554 16.07 -0.39 -4.63
C TYR A 554 14.99 -1.47 -4.62
N PHE A 555 13.71 -1.06 -4.66
CA PHE A 555 12.60 -1.99 -4.65
C PHE A 555 12.54 -2.85 -5.91
N ILE A 556 12.83 -2.26 -7.07
CA ILE A 556 12.92 -3.00 -8.35
C ILE A 556 13.97 -4.11 -8.23
N LYS A 557 15.16 -3.82 -7.69
CA LYS A 557 16.23 -4.82 -7.46
C LYS A 557 15.79 -5.92 -6.49
N GLU A 558 15.13 -5.56 -5.38
CA GLU A 558 14.57 -6.53 -4.43
C GLU A 558 13.55 -7.48 -5.08
N TYR A 559 12.68 -6.93 -5.94
CA TYR A 559 11.73 -7.72 -6.71
C TYR A 559 12.42 -8.62 -7.74
N GLU A 560 13.41 -8.12 -8.48
CA GLU A 560 14.15 -8.91 -9.47
C GLU A 560 14.87 -10.08 -8.81
N ILE A 561 15.52 -9.88 -7.66
CA ILE A 561 16.14 -10.95 -6.87
C ILE A 561 15.10 -11.99 -6.46
N TYR A 562 13.95 -11.54 -5.93
CA TYR A 562 12.87 -12.43 -5.51
C TYR A 562 12.28 -13.22 -6.68
N LYS A 563 12.00 -12.56 -7.80
CA LYS A 563 11.49 -13.16 -9.03
C LYS A 563 12.46 -14.21 -9.59
N ASN A 564 13.74 -13.88 -9.70
CA ASN A 564 14.78 -14.80 -10.16
C ASN A 564 14.91 -16.02 -9.24
N THR A 565 14.81 -15.81 -7.91
CA THR A 565 14.80 -16.90 -6.93
C THR A 565 13.64 -17.85 -7.18
N LEU A 566 12.41 -17.34 -7.33
CA LEU A 566 11.25 -18.18 -7.61
C LEU A 566 11.34 -18.90 -8.96
N GLN A 567 11.89 -18.26 -10.00
CA GLN A 567 12.08 -18.89 -11.31
C GLN A 567 13.11 -20.03 -11.27
N SER A 568 14.05 -20.01 -10.33
CA SER A 568 15.07 -21.05 -10.19
C SER A 568 14.57 -22.33 -9.50
N ILE A 569 13.41 -22.25 -8.83
CA ILE A 569 12.84 -23.39 -8.10
C ILE A 569 12.33 -24.43 -9.09
N LYS A 570 12.78 -25.67 -8.91
CA LYS A 570 12.25 -26.83 -9.65
C LYS A 570 10.98 -27.32 -8.98
N ILE A 571 9.95 -27.54 -9.78
CA ILE A 571 8.68 -28.13 -9.36
C ILE A 571 8.95 -29.43 -8.61
N ALA A 572 8.43 -29.52 -7.38
CA ALA A 572 8.58 -30.72 -6.57
C ALA A 572 7.88 -31.93 -7.22
N SER A 573 8.58 -33.06 -7.28
CA SER A 573 8.01 -34.32 -7.78
C SER A 573 7.13 -34.99 -6.71
N PRO A 574 6.07 -35.73 -7.09
CA PRO A 574 5.21 -36.40 -6.13
C PRO A 574 5.98 -37.43 -5.30
N VAL A 575 5.67 -37.51 -4.00
CA VAL A 575 6.15 -38.59 -3.13
C VAL A 575 5.42 -39.88 -3.50
N GLN A 576 6.14 -40.84 -4.08
CA GLN A 576 5.59 -42.17 -4.39
C GLN A 576 5.52 -43.02 -3.12
N GLY A 577 4.32 -43.16 -2.55
CA GLY A 577 3.99 -44.17 -1.54
C GLY A 577 3.03 -45.21 -2.10
N SER A 578 3.21 -46.48 -1.74
CA SER A 578 2.43 -47.62 -2.26
C SER A 578 1.26 -48.04 -1.36
N SER A 579 1.07 -47.40 -0.20
CA SER A 579 0.03 -47.78 0.77
C SER A 579 -1.23 -46.96 0.58
N ILE A 580 -2.32 -47.62 0.17
CA ILE A 580 -3.63 -46.99 -0.04
C ILE A 580 -4.44 -47.11 1.25
N THR A 581 -5.14 -46.03 1.63
CA THR A 581 -6.08 -46.03 2.76
C THR A 581 -7.18 -47.09 2.60
N SER A 582 -7.52 -47.78 3.68
CA SER A 582 -8.58 -48.80 3.69
C SER A 582 -9.93 -48.24 4.16
N SER A 583 -10.99 -48.97 3.79
CA SER A 583 -12.35 -48.76 4.31
C SER A 583 -12.39 -48.98 5.82
N LEU A 584 -13.17 -48.16 6.51
CA LEU A 584 -13.46 -48.32 7.95
C LEU A 584 -14.61 -49.28 8.22
N CYS A 585 -15.29 -49.79 7.18
CA CYS A 585 -16.28 -50.84 7.33
C CYS A 585 -15.66 -52.05 8.05
N ARG A 586 -16.13 -52.32 9.26
CA ARG A 586 -15.75 -53.51 10.00
C ARG A 586 -16.65 -54.66 9.53
N GLY A 587 -16.05 -55.78 9.10
CA GLY A 587 -16.79 -56.96 8.63
C GLY A 587 -17.67 -57.65 9.69
N ASP A 588 -17.77 -57.06 10.89
CA ASP A 588 -18.60 -57.49 12.01
C ASP A 588 -19.97 -56.80 12.08
N GLY A 589 -20.25 -55.85 11.17
CA GLY A 589 -21.51 -55.10 11.13
C GLY A 589 -21.61 -53.96 12.16
N ARG A 590 -20.50 -53.56 12.80
CA ARG A 590 -20.50 -52.38 13.67
C ARG A 590 -20.65 -51.09 12.86
N VAL A 591 -21.59 -50.27 13.30
CA VAL A 591 -21.81 -48.89 12.84
C VAL A 591 -20.72 -47.96 13.37
N LEU A 592 -20.40 -46.90 12.62
CA LEU A 592 -19.48 -45.84 13.02
C LEU A 592 -20.25 -44.71 13.69
N LEU A 593 -19.85 -44.34 14.90
CA LEU A 593 -20.44 -43.20 15.61
C LEU A 593 -19.83 -41.89 15.11
N VAL A 594 -20.67 -40.92 14.75
CA VAL A 594 -20.25 -39.63 14.21
C VAL A 594 -20.73 -38.51 15.11
N TYR A 595 -19.80 -37.72 15.65
CA TYR A 595 -20.14 -36.44 16.25
C TYR A 595 -20.04 -35.36 15.19
N ALA A 596 -21.08 -34.53 15.03
CA ALA A 596 -21.05 -33.40 14.12
C ALA A 596 -21.68 -32.15 14.73
N ASP A 597 -21.02 -30.99 14.57
CA ASP A 597 -21.57 -29.69 14.98
C ASP A 597 -22.20 -28.90 13.81
N ILE A 598 -22.23 -29.53 12.64
CA ILE A 598 -22.74 -28.94 11.40
C ILE A 598 -24.15 -29.47 11.16
N PRO A 599 -25.20 -28.64 11.24
CA PRO A 599 -26.59 -29.10 11.14
C PRO A 599 -26.93 -29.82 9.83
N GLN A 600 -26.21 -29.50 8.75
CA GLN A 600 -26.40 -30.16 7.46
C GLN A 600 -25.88 -31.61 7.47
N VAL A 601 -24.80 -31.89 8.20
CA VAL A 601 -24.27 -33.25 8.35
C VAL A 601 -25.25 -34.10 9.15
N GLU A 602 -25.69 -33.62 10.30
CA GLU A 602 -26.68 -34.32 11.15
C GLU A 602 -27.98 -34.64 10.39
N LYS A 603 -28.41 -33.73 9.52
CA LYS A 603 -29.66 -33.87 8.75
C LYS A 603 -29.54 -34.78 7.54
N TYR A 604 -28.42 -34.75 6.82
CA TYR A 604 -28.29 -35.36 5.49
C TYR A 604 -27.32 -36.56 5.45
N LEU A 605 -26.60 -36.86 6.53
CA LEU A 605 -25.88 -38.13 6.69
C LEU A 605 -26.88 -39.21 7.14
N THR A 606 -27.51 -39.87 6.18
CA THR A 606 -28.63 -40.81 6.41
C THR A 606 -28.26 -42.27 6.20
N ARG A 607 -26.99 -42.54 5.89
CA ARG A 607 -26.47 -43.88 5.64
C ARG A 607 -26.48 -44.77 6.90
N PRO A 608 -26.87 -46.05 6.79
CA PRO A 608 -26.97 -46.96 7.94
C PRO A 608 -25.63 -47.29 8.58
N GLU A 609 -24.51 -47.10 7.87
CA GLU A 609 -23.16 -47.32 8.41
C GLU A 609 -22.74 -46.25 9.44
N PHE A 610 -23.44 -45.10 9.49
CA PHE A 610 -23.12 -43.98 10.36
C PHE A 610 -24.29 -43.66 11.30
N ILE A 611 -24.00 -43.47 12.59
CA ILE A 611 -24.99 -43.03 13.58
C ILE A 611 -24.49 -41.75 14.26
N ILE A 612 -25.32 -40.71 14.25
CA ILE A 612 -25.00 -39.45 14.94
C ILE A 612 -25.00 -39.66 16.46
N THR A 613 -23.95 -39.22 17.12
CA THR A 613 -23.83 -39.15 18.59
C THR A 613 -23.72 -37.70 19.05
N THR A 614 -24.16 -37.43 20.28
CA THR A 614 -24.13 -36.09 20.90
C THR A 614 -22.86 -35.82 21.70
N GLU A 615 -22.13 -36.87 22.08
CA GLU A 615 -20.93 -36.78 22.91
C GLU A 615 -19.66 -37.03 22.08
N PRO A 616 -18.74 -36.05 21.95
CA PRO A 616 -17.52 -36.20 21.14
C PRO A 616 -16.64 -37.38 21.55
N LYS A 617 -16.50 -37.65 22.85
CA LYS A 617 -15.68 -38.75 23.40
C LYS A 617 -16.14 -40.15 22.96
N ASP A 618 -17.41 -40.31 22.59
CA ASP A 618 -18.00 -41.61 22.23
C ASP A 618 -17.96 -41.87 20.72
N ALA A 619 -17.58 -40.87 19.91
CA ALA A 619 -17.59 -40.98 18.45
C ALA A 619 -16.38 -41.77 17.91
N ASP A 620 -16.54 -42.41 16.75
CA ASP A 620 -15.41 -42.90 15.94
C ASP A 620 -14.88 -41.80 15.01
N ILE A 621 -15.76 -40.87 14.60
CA ILE A 621 -15.49 -39.77 13.67
C ILE A 621 -15.96 -38.45 14.28
N ILE A 622 -15.07 -37.48 14.37
CA ILE A 622 -15.35 -36.09 14.75
C ILE A 622 -15.40 -35.25 13.48
N TRP A 623 -16.59 -34.73 13.17
CA TRP A 623 -16.84 -33.86 12.03
C TRP A 623 -17.30 -32.47 12.49
N THR A 624 -16.35 -31.58 12.73
CA THR A 624 -16.62 -30.27 13.33
C THR A 624 -16.26 -29.13 12.39
N SER A 625 -16.82 -27.95 12.63
CA SER A 625 -16.38 -26.69 12.02
C SER A 625 -15.42 -25.90 12.94
N MET A 626 -15.27 -26.33 14.19
CA MET A 626 -14.36 -25.74 15.18
C MET A 626 -12.98 -26.38 15.09
N GLN A 627 -11.93 -25.57 15.26
CA GLN A 627 -10.57 -26.09 15.32
C GLN A 627 -10.39 -26.99 16.56
N ILE A 628 -9.80 -28.17 16.37
CA ILE A 628 -9.49 -29.10 17.46
C ILE A 628 -8.06 -28.86 17.93
N ASP A 629 -7.90 -28.11 19.01
CA ASP A 629 -6.63 -27.97 19.71
C ASP A 629 -6.55 -28.86 20.97
N GLU A 630 -5.39 -28.86 21.63
CA GLU A 630 -5.15 -29.69 22.81
C GLU A 630 -6.04 -29.32 24.01
N GLU A 631 -6.53 -28.08 24.09
CA GLU A 631 -7.47 -27.65 25.12
C GLU A 631 -8.87 -28.18 24.83
N THR A 632 -9.31 -28.08 23.58
CA THR A 632 -10.58 -28.63 23.09
C THR A 632 -10.63 -30.13 23.27
N LYS A 633 -9.53 -30.85 22.94
CA LYS A 633 -9.44 -32.30 23.17
C LYS A 633 -9.65 -32.66 24.63
N LYS A 634 -8.98 -31.97 25.56
CA LYS A 634 -9.12 -32.19 27.01
C LYS A 634 -10.54 -31.89 27.51
N ALA A 635 -11.14 -30.80 27.04
CA ALA A 635 -12.48 -30.39 27.47
C ALA A 635 -13.59 -31.34 26.98
N THR A 636 -13.44 -31.89 25.78
CA THR A 636 -14.46 -32.71 25.12
C THR A 636 -14.22 -34.22 25.25
N GLY A 637 -13.03 -34.63 25.69
CA GLY A 637 -12.62 -36.02 25.78
C GLY A 637 -12.24 -36.66 24.43
N ILE A 638 -11.99 -35.84 23.40
CA ILE A 638 -11.48 -36.32 22.10
C ILE A 638 -10.08 -36.91 22.31
N ASN A 639 -9.82 -38.07 21.69
CA ASN A 639 -8.55 -38.79 21.78
C ASN A 639 -7.99 -39.13 20.40
N ASP A 640 -6.71 -39.55 20.35
CA ASP A 640 -5.97 -39.73 19.10
C ASP A 640 -6.35 -41.01 18.31
N GLU A 641 -7.24 -41.86 18.84
CA GLU A 641 -7.75 -43.04 18.11
C GLU A 641 -8.91 -42.70 17.16
N GLN A 642 -9.56 -41.56 17.38
CA GLN A 642 -10.72 -41.09 16.62
C GLN A 642 -10.30 -40.44 15.29
N TYR A 643 -11.12 -40.58 14.26
CA TYR A 643 -10.92 -39.85 13.01
C TYR A 643 -11.39 -38.41 13.17
N ILE A 644 -10.62 -37.46 12.66
CA ILE A 644 -10.96 -36.03 12.68
C ILE A 644 -11.00 -35.47 11.27
N ASN A 645 -11.89 -34.51 11.03
CA ASN A 645 -12.03 -33.87 9.74
C ASN A 645 -10.99 -32.77 9.45
N GLN A 646 -9.85 -32.76 10.14
CA GLN A 646 -8.79 -31.75 10.04
C GLN A 646 -7.44 -32.43 9.88
N PHE A 647 -6.53 -31.82 9.13
CA PHE A 647 -5.12 -32.22 9.12
C PHE A 647 -4.29 -31.33 10.07
N PRO A 648 -3.24 -31.87 10.72
CA PRO A 648 -2.26 -31.00 11.38
C PRO A 648 -1.62 -30.06 10.36
N PHE A 649 -1.19 -28.86 10.76
CA PHE A 649 -0.60 -27.87 9.86
C PHE A 649 -1.47 -27.42 8.65
N GLU A 650 -2.79 -27.68 8.67
CA GLU A 650 -3.74 -27.35 7.58
C GLU A 650 -3.76 -25.86 7.20
N ALA A 651 -3.34 -24.98 8.12
CA ALA A 651 -3.12 -23.55 7.85
C ALA A 651 -2.25 -23.29 6.61
N CYS A 652 -1.37 -24.24 6.22
CA CYS A 652 -0.56 -24.15 5.01
C CYS A 652 -1.37 -24.09 3.70
N LEU A 653 -2.60 -24.60 3.71
CA LEU A 653 -3.55 -24.54 2.60
C LEU A 653 -4.61 -23.45 2.77
N VAL A 654 -5.13 -23.29 4.00
CA VAL A 654 -6.36 -22.51 4.21
C VAL A 654 -6.13 -21.05 4.60
N MET A 655 -4.93 -20.70 5.05
CA MET A 655 -4.56 -19.30 5.26
C MET A 655 -3.88 -18.74 4.01
N LYS A 656 -4.40 -17.64 3.47
CA LYS A 656 -4.02 -17.11 2.14
C LYS A 656 -2.51 -16.87 1.96
N HIS A 657 -1.86 -16.30 2.98
CA HIS A 657 -0.42 -16.03 2.98
C HIS A 657 0.42 -17.30 3.07
N HIS A 658 -0.02 -18.32 3.81
CA HIS A 658 0.66 -19.60 3.87
C HIS A 658 0.42 -20.43 2.61
N LEU A 659 -0.77 -20.38 2.00
CA LEU A 659 -1.05 -21.02 0.72
C LEU A 659 -0.08 -20.52 -0.37
N ALA A 660 0.02 -19.20 -0.53
CA ALA A 660 0.95 -18.58 -1.46
C ALA A 660 2.40 -19.00 -1.17
N LYS A 661 2.84 -18.92 0.09
CA LYS A 661 4.19 -19.32 0.51
C LYS A 661 4.47 -20.80 0.23
N THR A 662 3.51 -21.68 0.48
CA THR A 662 3.63 -23.14 0.27
C THR A 662 3.79 -23.45 -1.21
N ILE A 663 2.95 -22.88 -2.07
CA ILE A 663 3.03 -23.05 -3.52
C ILE A 663 4.34 -22.48 -4.07
N GLN A 664 4.70 -21.26 -3.69
CA GLN A 664 5.94 -20.61 -4.15
C GLN A 664 7.19 -21.40 -3.73
N LYS A 665 7.20 -21.98 -2.53
CA LYS A 665 8.31 -22.83 -2.07
C LYS A 665 8.42 -24.15 -2.84
N ALA A 666 7.28 -24.77 -3.16
CA ALA A 666 7.27 -26.06 -3.86
C ALA A 666 7.55 -25.93 -5.35
N HIS A 667 6.95 -24.90 -5.98
CA HIS A 667 6.78 -24.83 -7.43
C HIS A 667 7.30 -23.53 -8.05
N GLY A 668 7.79 -22.58 -7.25
CA GLY A 668 8.26 -21.29 -7.77
C GLY A 668 7.13 -20.42 -8.32
N LEU A 669 7.34 -19.85 -9.51
CA LEU A 669 6.30 -19.12 -10.24
C LEU A 669 5.46 -20.09 -11.07
N VAL A 670 4.16 -20.10 -10.81
CA VAL A 670 3.18 -20.89 -11.55
C VAL A 670 2.10 -19.98 -12.13
N GLU A 671 1.71 -20.22 -13.38
CA GLU A 671 0.76 -19.33 -14.10
C GLU A 671 -0.64 -19.31 -13.48
N TRP A 672 -1.02 -20.38 -12.78
CA TRP A 672 -2.32 -20.55 -12.16
C TRP A 672 -2.44 -19.90 -10.78
N LEU A 673 -1.36 -19.34 -10.22
CA LEU A 673 -1.40 -18.52 -9.01
C LEU A 673 -1.00 -17.08 -9.37
N GLN A 674 -1.89 -16.12 -9.13
CA GLN A 674 -1.58 -14.70 -9.33
C GLN A 674 -0.41 -14.28 -8.42
N PRO A 675 0.49 -13.38 -8.87
CA PRO A 675 1.52 -12.79 -8.02
C PRO A 675 0.94 -12.36 -6.66
N THR A 676 1.49 -12.92 -5.58
CA THR A 676 0.93 -12.79 -4.23
C THR A 676 2.06 -12.52 -3.25
N TYR A 677 1.91 -11.46 -2.47
CA TYR A 677 2.89 -10.99 -1.50
C TYR A 677 2.25 -10.92 -0.11
N ASN A 678 2.92 -11.50 0.88
CA ASN A 678 2.57 -11.27 2.28
C ASN A 678 3.12 -9.92 2.74
N LEU A 679 2.25 -8.94 2.98
CA LEU A 679 2.68 -7.56 3.24
C LEU A 679 3.53 -7.41 4.51
N GLU A 680 3.38 -8.30 5.49
CA GLU A 680 4.21 -8.27 6.71
C GLU A 680 5.67 -8.70 6.48
N THR A 681 5.98 -9.34 5.34
CA THR A 681 7.33 -9.87 5.07
C THR A 681 7.87 -9.55 3.67
N GLN A 682 7.02 -9.10 2.74
CA GLN A 682 7.34 -8.97 1.31
C GLN A 682 6.89 -7.63 0.74
N LEU A 683 6.85 -6.57 1.56
CA LEU A 683 6.38 -5.25 1.09
C LEU A 683 7.36 -4.65 0.06
N SER A 684 8.66 -4.80 0.27
CA SER A 684 9.68 -4.30 -0.66
C SER A 684 9.57 -4.95 -2.05
N GLN A 685 9.33 -6.26 -2.10
CA GLN A 685 9.16 -6.99 -3.36
C GLN A 685 7.87 -6.58 -4.09
N LEU A 686 6.79 -6.33 -3.35
CA LEU A 686 5.55 -5.81 -3.93
C LEU A 686 5.76 -4.43 -4.55
N ILE A 687 6.41 -3.50 -3.83
CA ILE A 687 6.69 -2.15 -4.34
C ILE A 687 7.54 -2.23 -5.61
N GLY A 688 8.52 -3.14 -5.64
CA GLY A 688 9.32 -3.41 -6.82
C GLY A 688 8.50 -3.88 -8.02
N ASP A 689 7.63 -4.88 -7.84
CA ASP A 689 6.73 -5.37 -8.89
C ASP A 689 5.78 -4.27 -9.36
N PHE A 690 5.26 -3.45 -8.43
CA PHE A 690 4.41 -2.30 -8.75
C PHE A 690 5.13 -1.30 -9.68
N HIS A 691 6.38 -0.93 -9.36
CA HIS A 691 7.16 -0.01 -10.21
C HIS A 691 7.60 -0.64 -11.54
N VAL A 692 7.92 -1.94 -11.55
CA VAL A 692 8.21 -2.64 -12.81
C VAL A 692 6.99 -2.62 -13.72
N ARG A 693 5.80 -2.90 -13.20
CA ARG A 693 4.54 -2.85 -13.96
C ARG A 693 4.23 -1.45 -14.48
N GLU A 694 4.40 -0.42 -13.64
CA GLU A 694 4.26 0.99 -14.04
C GLU A 694 5.22 1.32 -15.20
N ARG A 695 6.51 0.98 -15.06
CA ARG A 695 7.55 1.19 -16.09
C ARG A 695 7.21 0.48 -17.40
N GLU A 696 6.70 -0.74 -17.31
CA GLU A 696 6.38 -1.59 -18.45
C GLU A 696 4.95 -1.36 -19.01
N LYS A 697 4.21 -0.40 -18.44
CA LYS A 697 2.82 -0.07 -18.81
C LYS A 697 1.89 -1.29 -18.75
N LEU A 698 2.09 -2.14 -17.74
CA LEU A 698 1.26 -3.30 -17.46
C LEU A 698 0.11 -2.95 -16.50
N ASP A 699 -0.94 -3.75 -16.58
CA ASP A 699 -2.00 -3.86 -15.56
C ASP A 699 -1.43 -3.80 -14.14
N ASN A 700 -1.96 -2.90 -13.31
CA ASN A 700 -1.42 -2.61 -11.98
C ASN A 700 -2.51 -2.49 -10.90
N LEU A 701 -3.66 -3.13 -11.10
CA LEU A 701 -4.70 -3.27 -10.09
C LEU A 701 -4.40 -4.45 -9.16
N TRP A 702 -4.56 -4.23 -7.86
CA TRP A 702 -4.26 -5.20 -6.80
C TRP A 702 -5.46 -5.44 -5.90
N ILE A 703 -5.58 -6.64 -5.36
CA ILE A 703 -6.57 -6.99 -4.35
C ILE A 703 -5.89 -7.35 -3.03
N LEU A 704 -6.25 -6.63 -1.97
CA LEU A 704 -5.76 -6.89 -0.63
C LEU A 704 -6.76 -7.77 0.11
N LYS A 705 -6.27 -8.82 0.75
CA LYS A 705 -7.09 -9.80 1.48
C LYS A 705 -6.49 -10.05 2.86
N PRO A 706 -7.27 -10.03 3.95
CA PRO A 706 -6.77 -10.43 5.27
C PRO A 706 -6.36 -11.91 5.27
N TRP A 707 -5.40 -12.29 6.12
CA TRP A 707 -4.85 -13.65 6.12
C TRP A 707 -5.90 -14.76 6.32
N ASN A 708 -6.83 -14.56 7.25
CA ASN A 708 -7.76 -15.57 7.76
C ASN A 708 -9.23 -15.11 7.79
N MET A 709 -9.55 -13.91 7.30
CA MET A 709 -10.95 -13.48 7.20
C MET A 709 -11.63 -14.10 5.96
N ALA A 710 -12.91 -14.42 6.12
CA ALA A 710 -13.79 -14.94 5.08
C ALA A 710 -14.84 -13.91 4.68
N ARG A 711 -15.73 -14.27 3.73
CA ARG A 711 -16.89 -13.46 3.31
C ARG A 711 -16.53 -12.08 2.73
N THR A 712 -15.30 -11.94 2.20
CA THR A 712 -14.81 -10.68 1.62
C THR A 712 -14.71 -9.52 2.62
N ILE A 713 -14.69 -9.82 3.92
CA ILE A 713 -14.51 -8.79 4.94
C ILE A 713 -13.11 -8.18 4.80
N ASP A 714 -13.04 -6.84 4.89
CA ASP A 714 -11.80 -6.05 4.82
C ASP A 714 -10.95 -6.38 3.57
N THR A 715 -11.63 -6.68 2.45
CA THR A 715 -11.03 -6.93 1.14
C THR A 715 -11.25 -5.73 0.23
N THR A 716 -10.18 -5.23 -0.38
CA THR A 716 -10.20 -3.97 -1.15
C THR A 716 -9.44 -4.14 -2.46
N ILE A 717 -9.89 -3.45 -3.50
CA ILE A 717 -9.23 -3.40 -4.81
C ILE A 717 -8.64 -2.01 -5.00
N ASN A 718 -7.35 -1.90 -5.32
CA ASN A 718 -6.69 -0.61 -5.42
C ASN A 718 -5.47 -0.63 -6.35
N SER A 719 -5.20 0.49 -7.03
CA SER A 719 -4.03 0.71 -7.89
C SER A 719 -3.13 1.84 -7.37
N ASN A 720 -3.46 2.45 -6.24
CA ASN A 720 -2.67 3.49 -5.57
C ASN A 720 -1.73 2.83 -4.55
N LEU A 721 -0.43 3.04 -4.72
CA LEU A 721 0.59 2.41 -3.87
C LEU A 721 0.50 2.85 -2.40
N SER A 722 0.24 4.13 -2.14
CA SER A 722 0.02 4.65 -0.79
C SER A 722 -1.18 3.96 -0.15
N ALA A 723 -2.29 3.79 -0.87
CA ALA A 723 -3.44 3.03 -0.38
C ALA A 723 -3.08 1.60 0.03
N ILE A 724 -2.38 0.88 -0.85
CA ILE A 724 -1.94 -0.51 -0.62
C ILE A 724 -1.11 -0.61 0.67
N ILE A 725 -0.17 0.31 0.88
CA ILE A 725 0.69 0.35 2.08
C ILE A 725 -0.12 0.72 3.33
N ARG A 726 -0.95 1.77 3.26
CA ARG A 726 -1.75 2.26 4.40
C ARG A 726 -2.77 1.22 4.88
N LEU A 727 -3.33 0.41 3.99
CA LEU A 727 -4.28 -0.66 4.32
C LEU A 727 -3.69 -1.76 5.23
N MET A 728 -2.37 -1.86 5.35
CA MET A 728 -1.72 -2.72 6.35
C MET A 728 -2.06 -2.31 7.80
N GLU A 729 -2.45 -1.05 8.03
CA GLU A 729 -2.82 -0.56 9.35
C GLU A 729 -4.10 -1.17 9.90
N THR A 730 -4.95 -1.74 9.04
CA THR A 730 -6.18 -2.44 9.45
C THR A 730 -5.94 -3.92 9.75
N GLY A 731 -4.68 -4.38 9.68
CA GLY A 731 -4.24 -5.71 10.09
C GLY A 731 -3.53 -6.49 8.98
N PRO A 732 -2.96 -7.66 9.30
CA PRO A 732 -2.14 -8.44 8.39
C PRO A 732 -2.89 -8.86 7.11
N LYS A 733 -2.26 -8.61 5.97
CA LYS A 733 -2.84 -8.80 4.64
C LYS A 733 -1.87 -9.44 3.67
N ILE A 734 -2.42 -10.16 2.69
CA ILE A 734 -1.75 -10.37 1.42
C ILE A 734 -2.15 -9.26 0.45
N CYS A 735 -1.26 -8.93 -0.48
CA CYS A 735 -1.57 -8.21 -1.69
C CYS A 735 -1.38 -9.15 -2.87
N GLN A 736 -2.41 -9.34 -3.67
CA GLN A 736 -2.41 -10.25 -4.81
C GLN A 736 -2.77 -9.48 -6.07
N LYS A 737 -2.12 -9.77 -7.19
CA LYS A 737 -2.45 -9.15 -8.48
C LYS A 737 -3.90 -9.46 -8.81
N TYR A 738 -4.68 -8.41 -9.06
CA TYR A 738 -6.09 -8.56 -9.42
C TYR A 738 -6.22 -9.04 -10.87
N ILE A 739 -7.16 -9.95 -11.12
CA ILE A 739 -7.49 -10.45 -12.45
C ILE A 739 -8.37 -9.42 -13.12
N GLU A 740 -7.76 -8.48 -13.85
CA GLU A 740 -8.44 -7.36 -14.51
C GLU A 740 -9.30 -7.82 -15.69
N HIS A 741 -8.84 -8.87 -16.38
CA HIS A 741 -9.55 -9.50 -17.51
C HIS A 741 -9.96 -10.94 -17.16
N PRO A 742 -11.02 -11.14 -16.33
CA PRO A 742 -11.57 -12.47 -16.09
C PRO A 742 -12.40 -12.93 -17.30
N ALA A 743 -12.60 -14.24 -17.44
CA ALA A 743 -13.69 -14.73 -18.26
C ALA A 743 -15.03 -14.24 -17.67
N LEU A 744 -15.95 -13.84 -18.55
CA LEU A 744 -17.26 -13.34 -18.17
C LEU A 744 -18.33 -14.31 -18.63
N PHE A 745 -19.44 -14.36 -17.92
CA PHE A 745 -20.65 -15.07 -18.35
C PHE A 745 -21.79 -14.08 -18.44
N LYS A 746 -22.29 -13.83 -19.66
CA LYS A 746 -23.30 -12.80 -19.94
C LYS A 746 -22.87 -11.43 -19.39
N GLY A 747 -21.60 -11.07 -19.59
CA GLY A 747 -20.99 -9.83 -19.13
C GLY A 747 -20.69 -9.74 -17.63
N ARG A 748 -20.92 -10.80 -16.84
CA ARG A 748 -20.74 -10.79 -15.38
C ARG A 748 -19.58 -11.66 -14.94
N LYS A 749 -18.89 -11.22 -13.89
CA LYS A 749 -17.79 -11.97 -13.27
C LYS A 749 -18.33 -13.23 -12.57
N PHE A 750 -17.57 -14.32 -12.62
CA PHE A 750 -17.91 -15.55 -11.92
C PHE A 750 -16.70 -16.24 -11.32
N ASP A 751 -16.95 -17.11 -10.36
CA ASP A 751 -16.00 -18.09 -9.88
C ASP A 751 -16.67 -19.48 -9.79
N LEU A 752 -15.83 -20.51 -9.66
CA LEU A 752 -16.21 -21.91 -9.52
C LEU A 752 -15.75 -22.43 -8.16
N ARG A 753 -16.69 -22.99 -7.39
CA ARG A 753 -16.41 -23.74 -6.16
C ARG A 753 -16.31 -25.23 -6.48
N TYR A 754 -15.12 -25.79 -6.30
CA TYR A 754 -14.88 -27.24 -6.32
C TYR A 754 -14.83 -27.80 -4.89
N ILE A 755 -15.19 -29.08 -4.74
CA ILE A 755 -15.05 -29.79 -3.46
C ILE A 755 -13.99 -30.88 -3.63
N VAL A 756 -12.97 -30.84 -2.75
CA VAL A 756 -11.87 -31.79 -2.72
C VAL A 756 -11.92 -32.57 -1.41
N LEU A 757 -11.81 -33.88 -1.51
CA LEU A 757 -11.76 -34.81 -0.38
C LEU A 757 -10.34 -35.36 -0.26
N VAL A 758 -9.78 -35.28 0.94
CA VAL A 758 -8.41 -35.71 1.22
C VAL A 758 -8.45 -36.81 2.27
N ARG A 759 -8.01 -38.01 1.87
CA ARG A 759 -7.94 -39.18 2.78
C ARG A 759 -6.57 -39.37 3.41
N SER A 760 -5.53 -38.92 2.71
CA SER A 760 -4.15 -39.02 3.17
C SER A 760 -3.29 -37.96 2.47
N MET A 761 -2.33 -37.41 3.21
CA MET A 761 -1.25 -36.57 2.65
C MET A 761 0.02 -37.37 2.32
N ASN A 762 0.12 -38.64 2.75
CA ASN A 762 1.29 -39.50 2.51
C ASN A 762 0.92 -41.01 2.52
N PRO A 763 0.83 -41.67 1.34
CA PRO A 763 0.83 -41.05 0.02
C PRO A 763 -0.35 -40.08 -0.14
N LEU A 764 -0.22 -39.12 -1.06
CA LEU A 764 -1.28 -38.16 -1.33
C LEU A 764 -2.48 -38.88 -1.99
N GLU A 765 -3.61 -38.92 -1.27
CA GLU A 765 -4.87 -39.49 -1.74
C GLU A 765 -5.97 -38.43 -1.71
N ILE A 766 -6.22 -37.86 -2.87
CA ILE A 766 -7.17 -36.76 -3.07
C ILE A 766 -8.20 -37.11 -4.14
N PHE A 767 -9.44 -36.69 -3.90
CA PHE A 767 -10.59 -36.93 -4.76
C PHE A 767 -11.31 -35.62 -5.01
N LEU A 768 -11.80 -35.43 -6.23
CA LEU A 768 -12.57 -34.27 -6.64
C LEU A 768 -14.03 -34.69 -6.84
N ALA A 769 -14.97 -33.95 -6.26
CA ALA A 769 -16.37 -34.09 -6.60
C ALA A 769 -16.60 -33.86 -8.10
N GLU A 770 -17.43 -34.68 -8.73
CA GLU A 770 -17.73 -34.58 -10.17
C GLU A 770 -18.61 -33.38 -10.53
N VAL A 771 -19.00 -32.60 -9.53
CA VAL A 771 -19.81 -31.39 -9.63
C VAL A 771 -19.06 -30.22 -8.99
N PHE A 772 -19.30 -29.03 -9.54
CA PHE A 772 -18.80 -27.75 -9.02
C PHE A 772 -19.94 -26.74 -9.01
N TRP A 773 -19.85 -25.69 -8.20
CA TRP A 773 -20.90 -24.68 -8.08
C TRP A 773 -20.43 -23.33 -8.61
N VAL A 774 -21.19 -22.78 -9.56
CA VAL A 774 -20.92 -21.47 -10.15
C VAL A 774 -21.47 -20.37 -9.24
N ARG A 775 -20.65 -19.36 -8.96
CA ARG A 775 -21.03 -18.17 -8.19
C ARG A 775 -20.87 -16.94 -9.08
N LEU A 776 -21.97 -16.22 -9.30
CA LEU A 776 -22.06 -15.09 -10.22
C LEU A 776 -22.10 -13.77 -9.44
N ALA A 777 -21.37 -12.78 -9.94
CA ALA A 777 -21.61 -11.38 -9.62
C ALA A 777 -23.02 -10.97 -10.10
N ASN A 778 -23.61 -9.95 -9.49
CA ASN A 778 -24.94 -9.46 -9.88
C ASN A 778 -24.82 -8.44 -11.00
N ASN A 779 -23.85 -7.54 -10.91
CA ASN A 779 -23.64 -6.47 -11.88
C ASN A 779 -22.75 -6.94 -13.04
N THR A 780 -22.90 -6.25 -14.16
CA THR A 780 -21.95 -6.34 -15.29
C THR A 780 -20.56 -5.93 -14.82
N TYR A 781 -19.56 -6.68 -15.23
CA TYR A 781 -18.18 -6.41 -14.88
C TYR A 781 -17.66 -5.14 -15.58
N THR A 782 -16.92 -4.31 -14.85
CA THR A 782 -16.28 -3.10 -15.37
C THR A 782 -14.97 -2.86 -14.61
N LEU A 783 -14.09 -2.05 -15.19
CA LEU A 783 -12.83 -1.58 -14.57
C LEU A 783 -12.86 -0.07 -14.31
N GLU A 784 -14.03 0.56 -14.43
CA GLU A 784 -14.19 1.98 -14.08
C GLU A 784 -13.84 2.20 -12.60
N LYS A 785 -13.01 3.21 -12.29
CA LYS A 785 -12.46 3.44 -10.94
C LYS A 785 -13.54 3.47 -9.84
N HIS A 786 -14.66 4.15 -10.11
CA HIS A 786 -15.78 4.30 -9.18
C HIS A 786 -16.53 2.98 -8.87
N SER A 787 -16.27 1.91 -9.64
CA SER A 787 -16.89 0.61 -9.44
C SER A 787 -16.15 -0.27 -8.45
N PHE A 788 -14.89 0.03 -8.09
CA PHE A 788 -14.05 -0.86 -7.26
C PHE A 788 -14.60 -1.11 -5.84
N ASP A 789 -15.39 -0.19 -5.31
CA ASP A 789 -16.09 -0.36 -4.02
C ASP A 789 -17.47 -1.03 -4.16
N GLN A 790 -17.95 -1.24 -5.39
CA GLN A 790 -19.23 -1.91 -5.65
C GLN A 790 -19.08 -3.42 -5.49
N TYR A 791 -19.54 -3.90 -4.33
CA TYR A 791 -19.47 -5.31 -3.96
C TYR A 791 -20.02 -6.26 -5.04
N GLU A 792 -21.19 -5.91 -5.59
CA GLU A 792 -21.94 -6.72 -6.54
C GLU A 792 -21.32 -6.82 -7.95
N THR A 793 -20.26 -6.05 -8.22
CA THR A 793 -19.51 -6.01 -9.47
C THR A 793 -18.25 -6.88 -9.42
N HIS A 794 -17.46 -6.75 -8.34
CA HIS A 794 -16.13 -7.38 -8.25
C HIS A 794 -16.08 -8.68 -7.46
N PHE A 795 -17.11 -8.96 -6.65
CA PHE A 795 -17.23 -10.18 -5.86
C PHE A 795 -18.42 -11.02 -6.30
N THR A 796 -18.35 -12.31 -6.00
CA THR A 796 -19.24 -13.37 -6.53
C THR A 796 -20.02 -14.08 -5.43
N VAL A 797 -19.72 -13.81 -4.16
CA VAL A 797 -20.31 -14.49 -3.00
C VAL A 797 -21.58 -13.76 -2.54
N MET A 798 -22.69 -13.99 -3.24
CA MET A 798 -23.97 -13.31 -2.95
C MET A 798 -24.82 -13.94 -1.82
N ASN A 799 -24.29 -14.97 -1.13
CA ASN A 799 -25.02 -15.65 -0.04
C ASN A 799 -25.17 -14.78 1.21
N TYR A 800 -24.31 -13.78 1.38
CA TYR A 800 -24.26 -12.93 2.58
C TYR A 800 -24.75 -11.50 2.32
N ARG A 801 -24.73 -11.06 1.05
CA ARG A 801 -25.11 -9.72 0.60
C ARG A 801 -25.68 -9.82 -0.81
N GLY A 802 -26.74 -9.05 -1.08
CA GLY A 802 -27.37 -9.01 -2.40
C GLY A 802 -28.28 -10.20 -2.70
N LYS A 803 -28.62 -10.34 -3.99
CA LYS A 803 -29.49 -11.41 -4.49
C LYS A 803 -28.68 -12.63 -4.93
N LEU A 804 -29.00 -13.81 -4.40
CA LEU A 804 -28.38 -15.06 -4.82
C LEU A 804 -28.81 -15.46 -6.25
N ASN A 805 -27.86 -15.53 -7.16
CA ASN A 805 -28.04 -16.09 -8.51
C ASN A 805 -27.59 -17.55 -8.53
N HIS A 806 -28.51 -18.48 -8.27
CA HIS A 806 -28.25 -19.90 -8.47
C HIS A 806 -28.34 -20.27 -9.96
N MET A 807 -27.34 -20.98 -10.45
CA MET A 807 -27.33 -21.62 -11.76
C MET A 807 -26.81 -23.05 -11.61
N ASN A 808 -27.48 -23.98 -12.30
CA ASN A 808 -27.10 -25.38 -12.33
C ASN A 808 -25.85 -25.57 -13.22
N THR A 809 -25.03 -26.54 -12.89
CA THR A 809 -23.68 -26.71 -13.46
C THR A 809 -23.73 -27.08 -14.96
N PRO A 810 -24.47 -28.12 -15.39
CA PRO A 810 -24.75 -28.39 -16.80
C PRO A 810 -25.26 -27.19 -17.61
N ASP A 811 -26.20 -26.42 -17.06
CA ASP A 811 -26.77 -25.26 -17.76
C ASP A 811 -25.71 -24.17 -17.98
N PHE A 812 -24.90 -23.90 -16.94
CA PHE A 812 -23.78 -22.98 -17.05
C PHE A 812 -22.79 -23.42 -18.13
N VAL A 813 -22.35 -24.68 -18.09
CA VAL A 813 -21.35 -25.20 -19.05
C VAL A 813 -21.87 -25.07 -20.47
N LYS A 814 -23.09 -25.55 -20.73
CA LYS A 814 -23.71 -25.49 -22.05
C LYS A 814 -23.83 -24.06 -22.56
N GLU A 815 -24.30 -23.14 -21.72
CA GLU A 815 -24.49 -21.74 -22.11
C GLU A 815 -23.16 -21.01 -22.27
N PHE A 816 -22.14 -21.33 -21.46
CA PHE A 816 -20.80 -20.75 -21.54
C PHE A 816 -20.04 -21.21 -22.79
N GLU A 817 -20.10 -22.51 -23.12
CA GLU A 817 -19.54 -23.04 -24.38
C GLU A 817 -20.23 -22.42 -25.60
N LYS A 818 -21.53 -22.16 -25.52
CA LYS A 818 -22.28 -21.48 -26.57
C LYS A 818 -21.92 -20.00 -26.69
N GLU A 819 -21.68 -19.30 -25.57
CA GLU A 819 -21.24 -17.90 -25.57
C GLU A 819 -19.84 -17.74 -26.19
N HIS A 820 -19.00 -18.77 -26.08
CA HIS A 820 -17.63 -18.82 -26.60
C HIS A 820 -17.43 -19.92 -27.66
N GLU A 821 -18.41 -20.06 -28.55
CA GLU A 821 -18.46 -21.12 -29.56
C GLU A 821 -17.19 -21.13 -30.43
N GLY A 822 -16.51 -22.28 -30.50
CA GLY A 822 -15.27 -22.45 -31.27
C GLY A 822 -13.98 -22.13 -30.51
N GLU A 823 -14.05 -21.51 -29.33
CA GLU A 823 -12.89 -21.19 -28.50
C GLU A 823 -12.82 -22.04 -27.21
N VAL A 824 -13.99 -22.39 -26.65
CA VAL A 824 -14.07 -23.08 -25.36
C VAL A 824 -14.54 -24.53 -25.52
N ASN A 825 -13.79 -25.43 -24.89
CA ASN A 825 -14.22 -26.78 -24.54
C ASN A 825 -14.09 -26.95 -23.02
N TRP A 826 -15.20 -27.22 -22.34
CA TRP A 826 -15.24 -27.28 -20.89
C TRP A 826 -14.42 -28.43 -20.32
N LEU A 827 -14.31 -29.56 -21.03
CA LEU A 827 -13.51 -30.70 -20.58
C LEU A 827 -12.01 -30.34 -20.50
N ASP A 828 -11.53 -29.52 -21.44
CA ASP A 828 -10.14 -29.04 -21.43
C ASP A 828 -9.87 -28.04 -20.30
N ILE A 829 -10.83 -27.13 -20.04
CA ILE A 829 -10.78 -26.24 -18.87
C ILE A 829 -10.77 -27.07 -17.58
N HIS A 830 -11.68 -28.03 -17.45
CA HIS A 830 -11.77 -28.87 -16.26
C HIS A 830 -10.50 -29.70 -16.04
N SER A 831 -9.90 -30.25 -17.10
CA SER A 831 -8.62 -30.98 -17.03
C SER A 831 -7.50 -30.09 -16.45
N ARG A 832 -7.40 -28.84 -16.91
CA ARG A 832 -6.44 -27.86 -16.35
C ARG A 832 -6.74 -27.54 -14.88
N ILE A 833 -8.01 -27.41 -14.51
CA ILE A 833 -8.41 -27.20 -13.11
C ILE A 833 -8.01 -28.39 -12.23
N ARG A 834 -8.26 -29.62 -12.67
CA ARG A 834 -7.85 -30.84 -11.95
C ARG A 834 -6.34 -30.85 -11.68
N ASN A 835 -5.54 -30.54 -12.70
CA ASN A 835 -4.08 -30.48 -12.58
C ASN A 835 -3.62 -29.37 -11.62
N MET A 836 -4.24 -28.20 -11.68
CA MET A 836 -3.97 -27.09 -10.75
C MET A 836 -4.28 -27.50 -9.30
N ILE A 837 -5.47 -28.06 -9.05
CA ILE A 837 -5.88 -28.52 -7.71
C ILE A 837 -4.89 -29.56 -7.19
N LYS A 838 -4.60 -30.60 -7.99
CA LYS A 838 -3.62 -31.64 -7.65
C LYS A 838 -2.28 -31.03 -7.25
N SER A 839 -1.74 -30.14 -8.10
CA SER A 839 -0.46 -29.49 -7.88
C SER A 839 -0.40 -28.68 -6.58
N ALA A 840 -1.50 -28.04 -6.18
CA ALA A 840 -1.58 -27.30 -4.91
C ALA A 840 -1.49 -28.22 -3.68
N PHE A 841 -2.14 -29.39 -3.70
CA PHE A 841 -2.05 -30.36 -2.60
C PHE A 841 -0.71 -31.11 -2.61
N GLU A 842 -0.13 -31.37 -3.78
CA GLU A 842 1.25 -31.88 -3.90
C GLU A 842 2.28 -30.90 -3.30
N ALA A 843 2.09 -29.59 -3.51
CA ALA A 843 2.93 -28.57 -2.88
C ALA A 843 2.87 -28.66 -1.35
N ALA A 844 1.66 -28.77 -0.79
CA ALA A 844 1.49 -28.91 0.66
C ALA A 844 2.11 -30.20 1.20
N ALA A 845 1.87 -31.34 0.56
CA ALA A 845 2.47 -32.62 0.95
C ALA A 845 4.00 -32.59 0.90
N SER A 846 4.58 -31.91 -0.10
CA SER A 846 6.03 -31.84 -0.27
C SER A 846 6.71 -30.87 0.70
N VAL A 847 6.11 -29.70 0.95
CA VAL A 847 6.72 -28.65 1.80
C VAL A 847 6.46 -28.90 3.28
N HIS A 848 5.31 -29.51 3.60
CA HIS A 848 4.86 -29.76 4.97
C HIS A 848 4.47 -31.24 5.15
N PRO A 849 5.44 -32.19 5.12
CA PRO A 849 5.17 -33.60 5.36
C PRO A 849 4.53 -33.89 6.73
N GLU A 850 4.74 -33.01 7.71
CA GLU A 850 4.08 -33.01 9.03
C GLU A 850 2.56 -32.81 8.97
N MET A 851 2.01 -32.42 7.82
CA MET A 851 0.57 -32.36 7.59
C MET A 851 -0.07 -33.76 7.61
N HIS A 852 0.69 -34.83 7.39
CA HIS A 852 0.12 -36.18 7.40
C HIS A 852 -0.21 -36.68 8.80
N HIS A 853 -1.44 -37.18 8.98
CA HIS A 853 -1.84 -37.97 10.15
C HIS A 853 -2.82 -39.08 9.72
N SER A 854 -2.63 -40.30 10.21
CA SER A 854 -3.36 -41.49 9.77
C SER A 854 -4.86 -41.48 10.13
N LYS A 855 -5.24 -40.62 11.09
CA LYS A 855 -6.63 -40.40 11.52
C LYS A 855 -7.26 -39.11 10.98
N SER A 856 -6.58 -38.41 10.07
CA SER A 856 -7.10 -37.19 9.46
C SER A 856 -7.70 -37.47 8.10
N ARG A 857 -8.94 -37.03 7.87
CA ARG A 857 -9.65 -37.11 6.59
C ARG A 857 -10.54 -35.89 6.42
N ALA A 858 -10.25 -35.02 5.46
CA ALA A 858 -10.86 -33.68 5.41
C ALA A 858 -11.54 -33.39 4.07
N MET A 859 -12.40 -32.38 4.08
CA MET A 859 -13.07 -31.82 2.91
C MET A 859 -12.72 -30.32 2.79
N TYR A 860 -12.30 -29.93 1.59
CA TYR A 860 -11.93 -28.55 1.27
C TYR A 860 -12.77 -28.01 0.12
N GLY A 861 -13.09 -26.71 0.19
CA GLY A 861 -13.61 -25.94 -0.94
C GLY A 861 -12.48 -25.24 -1.65
N VAL A 862 -12.35 -25.43 -2.96
CA VAL A 862 -11.35 -24.75 -3.79
C VAL A 862 -12.04 -23.74 -4.70
N ASP A 863 -11.62 -22.48 -4.60
CA ASP A 863 -12.19 -21.35 -5.31
C ASP A 863 -11.34 -21.04 -6.54
N VAL A 864 -11.94 -21.12 -7.72
CA VAL A 864 -11.25 -20.99 -9.01
C VAL A 864 -11.91 -19.93 -9.86
N MET A 865 -11.11 -19.06 -10.47
CA MET A 865 -11.55 -18.12 -11.50
C MET A 865 -10.90 -18.49 -12.84
N LEU A 866 -11.53 -18.13 -13.95
CA LEU A 866 -10.90 -18.20 -15.26
C LEU A 866 -10.48 -16.79 -15.68
N ASP A 867 -9.27 -16.66 -16.25
CA ASP A 867 -8.89 -15.43 -16.94
C ASP A 867 -9.51 -15.36 -18.35
N SER A 868 -9.29 -14.26 -19.07
CA SER A 868 -9.81 -14.05 -20.43
C SER A 868 -9.27 -15.04 -21.47
N HIS A 869 -8.24 -15.82 -21.14
CA HIS A 869 -7.71 -16.91 -21.95
C HIS A 869 -8.19 -18.29 -21.45
N PHE A 870 -9.22 -18.29 -20.60
CA PHE A 870 -9.81 -19.46 -19.97
C PHE A 870 -8.79 -20.30 -19.17
N GLN A 871 -7.70 -19.71 -18.69
CA GLN A 871 -6.75 -20.38 -17.81
C GLN A 871 -7.25 -20.34 -16.37
N PRO A 872 -7.20 -21.45 -15.63
CA PRO A 872 -7.64 -21.47 -14.25
C PRO A 872 -6.67 -20.72 -13.33
N LYS A 873 -7.23 -19.91 -12.45
CA LYS A 873 -6.52 -19.18 -11.39
C LYS A 873 -7.06 -19.62 -10.04
N LEU A 874 -6.18 -20.11 -9.18
CA LEU A 874 -6.50 -20.44 -7.80
C LEU A 874 -6.70 -19.14 -6.99
N LEU A 875 -7.87 -19.02 -6.35
CA LEU A 875 -8.19 -17.86 -5.50
C LEU A 875 -7.90 -18.14 -4.02
N GLU A 876 -8.43 -19.24 -3.50
CA GLU A 876 -8.25 -19.71 -2.13
C GLU A 876 -8.68 -21.18 -1.96
N ILE A 877 -8.23 -21.80 -0.86
CA ILE A 877 -8.69 -23.09 -0.37
C ILE A 877 -9.31 -22.86 1.00
N THR A 878 -10.48 -23.44 1.24
CA THR A 878 -11.26 -23.23 2.47
C THR A 878 -11.49 -24.56 3.17
N TYR A 879 -11.19 -24.61 4.46
CA TYR A 879 -11.61 -25.70 5.33
C TYR A 879 -13.12 -25.61 5.58
N CYS A 880 -13.77 -26.77 5.62
CA CYS A 880 -15.19 -26.89 5.97
C CYS A 880 -16.09 -25.93 5.16
N PRO A 881 -16.10 -26.07 3.81
CA PRO A 881 -16.79 -25.12 2.94
C PRO A 881 -18.31 -25.12 3.19
N ASP A 882 -18.95 -23.98 2.93
CA ASP A 882 -20.41 -23.87 2.91
C ASP A 882 -21.00 -24.79 1.81
N CYS A 883 -21.69 -25.84 2.25
CA CYS A 883 -22.33 -26.84 1.40
C CYS A 883 -23.85 -26.62 1.24
N THR A 884 -24.40 -25.46 1.65
CA THR A 884 -25.84 -25.19 1.58
C THR A 884 -26.40 -25.41 0.17
N ARG A 885 -25.68 -24.94 -0.86
CA ARG A 885 -26.09 -25.16 -2.26
C ARG A 885 -25.98 -26.63 -2.66
N ALA A 886 -24.94 -27.34 -2.19
CA ALA A 886 -24.73 -28.75 -2.48
C ALA A 886 -25.85 -29.63 -1.93
N VAL A 887 -26.35 -29.34 -0.73
CA VAL A 887 -27.43 -30.14 -0.12
C VAL A 887 -28.83 -29.76 -0.58
N THR A 888 -29.00 -28.56 -1.15
CA THR A 888 -30.32 -28.01 -1.51
C THR A 888 -30.73 -28.35 -2.93
N TYR A 889 -29.78 -28.33 -3.88
CA TYR A 889 -30.07 -28.44 -5.30
C TYR A 889 -29.51 -29.72 -5.89
N ASP A 890 -30.37 -30.49 -6.57
CA ASP A 890 -29.93 -31.60 -7.40
C ASP A 890 -29.22 -31.05 -8.66
N THR A 891 -28.22 -31.77 -9.15
CA THR A 891 -27.44 -31.41 -10.33
C THR A 891 -27.04 -32.66 -11.10
N GLU A 892 -26.49 -32.50 -12.30
CA GLU A 892 -25.91 -33.61 -13.06
C GLU A 892 -24.38 -33.47 -13.14
N ALA A 893 -23.69 -34.60 -13.09
CA ALA A 893 -22.25 -34.65 -13.28
C ALA A 893 -21.92 -34.38 -14.75
N VAL A 894 -21.28 -33.24 -15.02
CA VAL A 894 -20.88 -32.82 -16.38
C VAL A 894 -19.81 -33.76 -16.98
N ILE A 895 -19.09 -34.49 -16.14
CA ILE A 895 -17.84 -35.20 -16.51
C ILE A 895 -17.91 -36.72 -16.26
N GLY A 896 -19.00 -37.19 -15.64
CA GLY A 896 -19.24 -38.58 -15.22
C GLY A 896 -20.41 -39.28 -15.94
N GLY A 897 -20.78 -38.86 -17.15
CA GLY A 897 -21.83 -39.52 -17.94
C GLY A 897 -23.26 -39.02 -17.69
N GLY A 898 -23.43 -37.85 -17.06
CA GLY A 898 -24.75 -37.22 -16.88
C GLY A 898 -25.58 -37.80 -15.74
N GLU A 899 -24.97 -38.54 -14.82
CA GLU A 899 -25.68 -39.06 -13.65
C GLU A 899 -26.17 -37.93 -12.73
N THR A 900 -27.39 -38.07 -12.22
CA THR A 900 -27.97 -37.12 -11.28
C THR A 900 -27.34 -37.27 -9.90
N VAL A 901 -26.64 -36.22 -9.46
CA VAL A 901 -26.13 -36.07 -8.10
C VAL A 901 -27.22 -35.43 -7.25
N LYS A 902 -27.83 -36.20 -6.35
CA LYS A 902 -28.89 -35.71 -5.47
C LYS A 902 -28.29 -34.90 -4.33
N GLY A 903 -28.74 -33.67 -4.13
CA GLY A 903 -28.20 -32.79 -3.11
C GLY A 903 -28.37 -33.36 -1.71
N LYS A 904 -29.53 -33.96 -1.42
CA LYS A 904 -29.80 -34.60 -0.11
C LYS A 904 -28.88 -35.79 0.20
N GLU A 905 -28.23 -36.37 -0.81
CA GLU A 905 -27.29 -37.48 -0.66
C GLU A 905 -25.83 -36.99 -0.62
N PHE A 906 -25.58 -35.68 -0.72
CA PHE A 906 -24.24 -35.11 -0.81
C PHE A 906 -23.31 -35.62 0.29
N TYR A 907 -23.71 -35.51 1.57
CA TYR A 907 -22.89 -35.98 2.69
C TYR A 907 -22.74 -37.51 2.72
N ASN A 908 -23.69 -38.27 2.15
CA ASN A 908 -23.55 -39.72 2.00
C ASN A 908 -22.43 -40.07 1.00
N TYR A 909 -22.30 -39.32 -0.09
CA TYR A 909 -21.18 -39.46 -1.04
C TYR A 909 -19.84 -39.07 -0.40
N ILE A 910 -19.80 -37.94 0.34
CA ILE A 910 -18.59 -37.47 1.02
C ILE A 910 -18.10 -38.51 2.04
N PHE A 911 -18.97 -38.99 2.92
CA PHE A 911 -18.61 -39.97 3.95
C PHE A 911 -18.33 -41.35 3.34
N GLY A 912 -19.04 -41.74 2.28
CA GLY A 912 -18.73 -42.96 1.53
C GLY A 912 -17.30 -42.95 0.97
N CYS A 913 -16.88 -41.82 0.40
CA CYS A 913 -15.52 -41.67 -0.12
C CYS A 913 -14.47 -41.63 0.99
N LEU A 914 -14.66 -40.74 1.96
CA LEU A 914 -13.68 -40.54 3.02
C LEU A 914 -13.56 -41.77 3.90
N PHE A 915 -14.65 -42.44 4.27
CA PHE A 915 -14.63 -43.48 5.30
C PHE A 915 -14.83 -44.89 4.79
N LEU A 916 -15.55 -45.09 3.67
CA LEU A 916 -15.91 -46.42 3.19
C LEU A 916 -15.16 -46.86 1.93
N ASN A 917 -14.27 -46.01 1.40
CA ASN A 917 -13.48 -46.24 0.18
C ASN A 917 -14.32 -46.33 -1.11
N GLU A 918 -15.47 -45.65 -1.13
CA GLU A 918 -16.32 -45.54 -2.31
C GLU A 918 -15.90 -44.36 -3.21
N THR A 919 -16.27 -44.42 -4.49
CA THR A 919 -15.94 -43.35 -5.46
C THR A 919 -17.19 -42.87 -6.20
N ASN A 920 -18.36 -42.95 -5.56
CA ASN A 920 -19.61 -42.49 -6.16
C ASN A 920 -19.61 -40.96 -6.27
N HIS A 921 -19.75 -40.43 -7.49
CA HIS A 921 -19.76 -39.00 -7.82
C HIS A 921 -18.50 -38.22 -7.41
N VAL A 922 -17.38 -38.92 -7.21
CA VAL A 922 -16.06 -38.36 -6.92
C VAL A 922 -15.02 -39.11 -7.74
N SER A 923 -13.99 -38.40 -8.22
CA SER A 923 -12.92 -38.99 -9.03
C SER A 923 -11.56 -38.67 -8.43
N GLN A 924 -10.64 -39.64 -8.44
CA GLN A 924 -9.29 -39.45 -7.92
C GLN A 924 -8.48 -38.47 -8.81
N LEU A 925 -7.62 -37.64 -8.20
CA LEU A 925 -6.72 -36.73 -8.92
C LEU A 925 -5.30 -37.25 -9.05
#